data_AF-A0AAW7JQU8-F1
#
_entry.id   AF-A0AAW7JQU8-F1
#
_cell.length_a   1.000
_cell.length_b   1.000
_cell.length_c   1.000
_cell.angle_alpha   90.00
_cell.angle_beta   90.00
_cell.angle_gamma   90.00
#
_symmetry.space_group_name_H-M   'P 1'
#
loop_
_entity.id
_entity.type
_entity.pdbx_description
1 polymer ?
#
loop_
_entity_poly.entity_id
_entity_poly.type
_entity_poly.pdbx_seq_one_letter_code
_entity_poly.pdbx_strand_id
1 'polypeptide(L)'
;MGDAHLTWRAGARIPLARRLVLALCAAALAIACLPQGALAADGTASGVIQILHVNDTHGHYELTHYADEDDEEGTPVNAYAVLAGLMSDASSTVVLDAGDTFHGDSFATVSEGASIAELLDAANVAATTPGNHDWSYGADRLAELDADHDFAVLAANVVDADTGAPFFEQQYQLVDLEVAGEQLTVGIVGVIDESFYTSTPAANVEGLAFTDPVDAAVDAAEAARAAGADIVVCLTHSTDPQGFASHVSSIDAVVAGHEHVLIDEVVTAADGREVPVVEEPSSPSGEYFGSIGVLALAVSENADGTWSVAGSESEQIDTAGQYALADEGVEALTDELAARNAKILDEVVGTSSTEYAYSTTELPGGWKRIRTEDMPIGHVLTGSYLALTGADLAFENAGGIRGGVPAGDVTAGDLISISPYGNTLATYELTGADILATIEHSLSISKACRDVLAAQIEALESGEDPMQYSWPSNSGSVLVVGGATMEIDWDAADGERIVSIEMADGSAFDPDATYTVAMNSYLPGATDEYPAFATMRLAQEWGSCEQALRALVADASWEQQVDGLTGTITYTERVFPDADPTAWYYEAVVWAAENGVFHGYDDGTFGVDDPLAREQAAAVLYNYLGGEPGAPDSGLADVADEWYTDAVNWTVAHGVMTGYEGTNLFGVGEALTREQFCSVIAKATGADLTHVDETVLDEFADAESVSDWARPAVAWAIQQGIINGVEHDGIRTLEGARGATRAEMAALMKNAVDAGILQA
;
A
#
# COMPACT_ATOMS: atom_id res chain seq x y z
N MET A 1 -10.70 6.39 18.50
CA MET A 1 -9.26 6.12 18.36
C MET A 1 -8.56 7.46 18.45
N GLY A 2 -7.85 7.70 19.55
CA GLY A 2 -7.32 9.00 19.95
C GLY A 2 -6.10 9.44 19.13
N ASP A 3 -5.83 10.74 19.18
CA ASP A 3 -4.70 11.41 18.54
C ASP A 3 -3.39 10.64 18.69
N ALA A 4 -2.85 10.18 17.56
CA ALA A 4 -1.49 9.70 17.43
C ALA A 4 -0.55 10.93 17.41
N HIS A 5 -0.41 11.60 18.55
CA HIS A 5 0.83 12.29 18.80
C HIS A 5 1.87 11.22 19.09
N LEU A 6 2.99 11.23 18.35
CA LEU A 6 4.22 10.52 18.69
C LEU A 6 4.73 11.04 20.04
N THR A 7 4.06 10.64 21.11
CA THR A 7 4.61 10.66 22.45
C THR A 7 5.19 9.27 22.62
N TRP A 8 6.51 9.15 22.57
CA TRP A 8 7.21 8.07 23.25
C TRP A 8 6.66 8.08 24.68
N ARG A 9 5.71 7.20 24.99
CA ARG A 9 4.93 7.29 26.22
C ARG A 9 5.87 6.90 27.34
N ALA A 10 6.36 7.89 28.09
CA ALA A 10 6.82 7.68 29.45
C ALA A 10 5.61 7.30 30.32
N GLY A 11 5.13 6.05 30.18
CA GLY A 11 4.05 5.49 30.98
C GLY A 11 4.43 5.49 32.47
N ALA A 12 3.44 5.60 33.33
CA ALA A 12 3.66 5.62 34.77
C ALA A 12 4.18 4.26 35.26
N ARG A 13 5.50 4.16 35.45
CA ARG A 13 6.19 2.94 35.92
C ARG A 13 5.70 2.50 37.30
N ILE A 14 5.65 1.18 37.52
CA ILE A 14 5.30 0.58 38.81
C ILE A 14 6.33 1.02 39.88
N PRO A 15 5.90 1.57 41.04
CA PRO A 15 6.82 2.09 42.05
C PRO A 15 7.73 1.01 42.65
N LEU A 16 9.02 1.35 42.81
CA LEU A 16 10.16 0.53 43.28
C LEU A 16 9.84 -0.51 44.39
N ALA A 17 8.97 -0.14 45.34
CA ALA A 17 8.61 -0.98 46.48
C ALA A 17 7.75 -2.22 46.11
N ARG A 18 7.02 -2.18 44.99
CA ARG A 18 6.26 -3.33 44.45
C ARG A 18 7.16 -4.25 43.60
N ARG A 19 8.10 -3.69 42.83
CA ARG A 19 9.09 -4.45 42.02
C ARG A 19 9.98 -5.34 42.89
N LEU A 20 10.50 -4.84 44.02
CA LEU A 20 11.36 -5.62 44.94
C LEU A 20 10.69 -6.85 45.58
N VAL A 21 9.38 -6.84 45.80
CA VAL A 21 8.65 -7.98 46.40
C VAL A 21 8.25 -9.02 45.34
N LEU A 22 8.05 -8.58 44.08
CA LEU A 22 7.75 -9.45 42.94
C LEU A 22 9.02 -10.06 42.33
N ALA A 23 10.11 -9.30 42.21
CA ALA A 23 11.39 -9.77 41.67
C ALA A 23 12.03 -10.88 42.52
N LEU A 24 11.92 -10.82 43.87
CA LEU A 24 12.38 -11.88 44.77
C LEU A 24 11.57 -13.19 44.66
N CYS A 25 10.33 -13.13 44.15
CA CYS A 25 9.49 -14.30 43.91
C CYS A 25 9.56 -14.80 42.46
N ALA A 26 9.74 -13.91 41.48
CA ALA A 26 9.85 -14.23 40.06
C ALA A 26 11.23 -14.77 39.68
N ALA A 27 12.33 -14.15 40.15
CA ALA A 27 13.69 -14.65 39.93
C ALA A 27 13.92 -16.03 40.56
N ALA A 28 13.27 -16.33 41.69
CA ALA A 28 13.34 -17.64 42.34
C ALA A 28 12.44 -18.71 41.68
N LEU A 29 11.49 -18.34 40.81
CA LEU A 29 10.56 -19.26 40.15
C LEU A 29 10.91 -19.50 38.67
N ALA A 30 11.39 -18.48 37.96
CA ALA A 30 11.87 -18.60 36.58
C ALA A 30 13.17 -19.43 36.50
N ILE A 31 14.15 -19.15 37.37
CA ILE A 31 15.43 -19.89 37.40
C ILE A 31 15.27 -21.33 37.93
N ALA A 32 14.25 -21.58 38.78
CA ALA A 32 14.00 -22.91 39.33
C ALA A 32 13.19 -23.84 38.41
N CYS A 33 12.67 -23.33 37.28
CA CYS A 33 11.92 -24.10 36.29
C CYS A 33 12.67 -24.36 34.98
N LEU A 34 13.77 -23.64 34.71
CA LEU A 34 14.64 -23.94 33.58
C LEU A 34 15.18 -25.39 33.72
N PRO A 35 15.30 -26.16 32.62
CA PRO A 35 15.58 -27.60 32.62
C PRO A 35 17.01 -28.00 33.06
N GLN A 36 17.57 -27.34 34.08
CA GLN A 36 18.84 -27.73 34.69
C GLN A 36 18.74 -29.07 35.44
N GLY A 37 17.55 -29.42 35.92
CA GLY A 37 17.33 -30.56 36.83
C GLY A 37 17.03 -31.90 36.16
N ALA A 38 16.51 -31.93 34.93
CA ALA A 38 16.11 -33.17 34.25
C ALA A 38 17.21 -33.74 33.35
N LEU A 39 17.82 -32.90 32.50
CA LEU A 39 18.89 -33.27 31.56
C LEU A 39 20.16 -33.80 32.26
N ALA A 40 20.53 -33.21 33.41
CA ALA A 40 21.71 -33.66 34.18
C ALA A 40 21.42 -34.86 35.10
N ALA A 41 20.14 -35.15 35.42
CA ALA A 41 19.78 -36.15 36.42
C ALA A 41 19.92 -37.61 35.95
N ASP A 42 19.98 -37.86 34.65
CA ASP A 42 20.21 -39.21 34.09
C ASP A 42 21.67 -39.68 34.22
N GLY A 43 22.56 -38.82 34.72
CA GLY A 43 23.94 -39.16 35.09
C GLY A 43 24.90 -39.33 33.91
N THR A 44 24.49 -38.90 32.71
CA THR A 44 25.26 -38.95 31.46
C THR A 44 25.88 -37.60 31.06
N ALA A 45 25.33 -36.48 31.54
CA ALA A 45 25.80 -35.12 31.29
C ALA A 45 26.68 -34.60 32.43
N SER A 46 27.75 -33.88 32.09
CA SER A 46 28.66 -33.23 33.03
C SER A 46 28.17 -31.83 33.43
N GLY A 47 27.41 -31.14 32.57
CA GLY A 47 26.81 -29.83 32.87
C GLY A 47 25.85 -29.35 31.77
N VAL A 48 25.36 -28.12 31.88
CA VAL A 48 24.41 -27.50 30.94
C VAL A 48 24.94 -26.12 30.52
N ILE A 49 24.92 -25.85 29.22
CA ILE A 49 25.09 -24.52 28.63
C ILE A 49 23.70 -24.00 28.28
N GLN A 50 23.40 -22.76 28.62
CA GLN A 50 22.14 -22.11 28.26
C GLN A 50 22.40 -21.06 27.18
N ILE A 51 21.62 -21.11 26.11
CA ILE A 51 21.61 -20.10 25.07
C ILE A 51 20.26 -19.41 25.16
N LEU A 52 20.27 -18.15 25.60
CA LEU A 52 19.13 -17.28 25.39
C LEU A 52 19.21 -16.77 23.96
N HIS A 53 18.15 -16.89 23.18
CA HIS A 53 18.14 -16.40 21.82
C HIS A 53 16.89 -15.62 21.49
N VAL A 54 17.08 -14.66 20.59
CA VAL A 54 16.05 -13.86 19.96
C VAL A 54 16.31 -13.85 18.46
N ASN A 55 15.30 -13.53 17.68
CA ASN A 55 15.36 -13.42 16.24
C ASN A 55 14.22 -12.51 15.78
N ASP A 56 14.37 -11.87 14.63
CA ASP A 56 13.31 -11.12 13.98
C ASP A 56 12.66 -10.10 14.92
N THR A 57 13.49 -9.37 15.66
CA THR A 57 13.01 -8.35 16.60
C THR A 57 12.47 -7.14 15.85
N HIS A 58 12.87 -6.96 14.58
CA HIS A 58 12.45 -5.88 13.71
C HIS A 58 12.52 -4.51 14.40
N GLY A 59 13.60 -4.27 15.16
CA GLY A 59 13.83 -3.02 15.88
C GLY A 59 12.85 -2.74 17.03
N HIS A 60 11.96 -3.67 17.36
CA HIS A 60 11.03 -3.50 18.46
C HIS A 60 11.78 -3.65 19.79
N TYR A 61 11.35 -2.89 20.78
CA TYR A 61 11.88 -2.98 22.15
C TYR A 61 10.78 -2.85 23.21
N GLU A 62 9.62 -2.30 22.87
CA GLU A 62 8.50 -2.07 23.78
C GLU A 62 7.38 -3.06 23.48
N LEU A 63 6.97 -3.81 24.50
CA LEU A 63 5.84 -4.74 24.49
C LEU A 63 4.77 -4.27 25.48
N THR A 64 3.57 -4.85 25.41
CA THR A 64 2.52 -4.58 26.41
C THR A 64 2.20 -5.81 27.24
N HIS A 65 2.39 -5.72 28.57
CA HIS A 65 1.94 -6.75 29.52
C HIS A 65 0.53 -6.45 30.02
N TYR A 66 -0.38 -7.40 29.83
CA TYR A 66 -1.74 -7.36 30.37
C TYR A 66 -1.85 -8.25 31.61
N ALA A 67 -2.27 -7.68 32.74
CA ALA A 67 -2.30 -8.41 34.01
C ALA A 67 -3.42 -9.49 34.05
N ASP A 68 -4.53 -9.25 33.36
CA ASP A 68 -5.66 -10.17 33.16
C ASP A 68 -6.52 -9.74 31.96
N GLU A 69 -7.53 -10.53 31.59
CA GLU A 69 -8.42 -10.27 30.44
C GLU A 69 -9.22 -8.95 30.55
N ASP A 70 -9.34 -8.36 31.75
CA ASP A 70 -10.07 -7.10 31.98
C ASP A 70 -9.13 -5.87 31.98
N ASP A 71 -7.80 -6.06 31.90
CA ASP A 71 -6.81 -4.99 31.81
C ASP A 71 -6.71 -4.46 30.37
N GLU A 72 -7.56 -3.50 30.00
CA GLU A 72 -7.52 -2.88 28.67
C GLU A 72 -6.34 -1.90 28.47
N GLU A 73 -5.70 -1.44 29.56
CA GLU A 73 -4.65 -0.41 29.48
C GLU A 73 -3.25 -1.02 29.29
N GLY A 74 -2.97 -2.14 29.97
CA GLY A 74 -1.69 -2.82 29.90
C GLY A 74 -0.54 -2.02 30.52
N THR A 75 0.62 -2.68 30.70
CA THR A 75 1.85 -2.08 31.21
C THR A 75 2.95 -2.21 30.16
N PRO A 76 3.59 -1.10 29.72
CA PRO A 76 4.73 -1.17 28.81
C PRO A 76 5.91 -1.93 29.43
N VAL A 77 6.55 -2.78 28.64
CA VAL A 77 7.69 -3.62 29.02
C VAL A 77 8.81 -3.43 28.02
N ASN A 78 10.02 -3.20 28.50
CA ASN A 78 11.21 -3.16 27.66
C ASN A 78 11.81 -4.57 27.51
N ALA A 79 11.75 -5.13 26.30
CA ALA A 79 12.18 -6.48 25.99
C ALA A 79 13.69 -6.69 26.21
N TYR A 80 14.54 -5.76 25.75
CA TYR A 80 15.99 -5.82 25.98
C TYR A 80 16.33 -5.74 27.48
N ALA A 81 15.57 -4.96 28.27
CA ALA A 81 15.75 -4.92 29.71
C ALA A 81 15.36 -6.25 30.37
N VAL A 82 14.30 -6.92 29.90
CA VAL A 82 13.94 -8.27 30.38
C VAL A 82 15.02 -9.28 30.03
N LEU A 83 15.55 -9.24 28.80
CA LEU A 83 16.65 -10.08 28.34
C LEU A 83 17.90 -9.91 29.21
N ALA A 84 18.29 -8.67 29.48
CA ALA A 84 19.38 -8.34 30.41
C ALA A 84 19.12 -8.86 31.83
N GLY A 85 17.87 -8.77 32.30
CA GLY A 85 17.45 -9.27 33.60
C GLY A 85 17.57 -10.79 33.77
N LEU A 86 17.25 -11.53 32.70
CA LEU A 86 17.38 -12.99 32.65
C LEU A 86 18.84 -13.46 32.78
N MET A 87 19.81 -12.62 32.43
CA MET A 87 21.25 -12.89 32.57
C MET A 87 21.81 -12.79 34.00
N SER A 88 21.00 -12.44 35.01
CA SER A 88 21.52 -12.08 36.34
C SER A 88 22.20 -13.21 37.16
N ASP A 89 22.20 -14.47 36.69
CA ASP A 89 22.91 -15.63 37.30
C ASP A 89 23.79 -16.41 36.28
N ALA A 90 24.26 -15.74 35.22
CA ALA A 90 24.75 -16.28 33.94
C ALA A 90 26.23 -16.76 33.87
N SER A 91 26.72 -17.60 34.79
CA SER A 91 28.07 -18.17 34.60
C SER A 91 28.14 -19.18 33.43
N SER A 92 26.99 -19.75 33.04
CA SER A 92 26.85 -20.78 31.99
C SER A 92 25.86 -20.38 30.88
N THR A 93 25.57 -19.09 30.75
CA THR A 93 24.57 -18.57 29.81
C THR A 93 25.20 -17.60 28.81
N VAL A 94 24.82 -17.69 27.55
CA VAL A 94 25.15 -16.74 26.48
C VAL A 94 23.86 -16.24 25.84
N VAL A 95 23.83 -14.97 25.41
CA VAL A 95 22.71 -14.38 24.67
C VAL A 95 23.12 -14.20 23.21
N LEU A 96 22.28 -14.68 22.30
CA LEU A 96 22.49 -14.62 20.86
C LEU A 96 21.28 -14.03 20.15
N ASP A 97 21.52 -13.45 18.98
CA ASP A 97 20.48 -12.88 18.12
C ASP A 97 20.60 -13.46 16.70
N ALA A 98 19.50 -13.92 16.10
CA ALA A 98 19.52 -14.59 14.80
C ALA A 98 19.17 -13.68 13.61
N GLY A 99 19.24 -12.36 13.78
CA GLY A 99 19.11 -11.38 12.70
C GLY A 99 17.72 -10.79 12.53
N ASP A 100 17.62 -9.84 11.60
CA ASP A 100 16.49 -8.93 11.41
C ASP A 100 16.21 -8.10 12.67
N THR A 101 17.24 -7.34 13.04
CA THR A 101 17.34 -6.68 14.35
C THR A 101 17.39 -5.16 14.24
N PHE A 102 18.14 -4.63 13.27
CA PHE A 102 18.46 -3.19 13.22
C PHE A 102 17.43 -2.34 12.45
N HIS A 103 16.40 -2.96 11.89
CA HIS A 103 15.40 -2.30 11.03
C HIS A 103 13.97 -2.74 11.40
N GLY A 104 12.95 -1.97 11.01
CA GLY A 104 11.53 -2.24 11.29
C GLY A 104 10.88 -1.08 12.03
N ASP A 105 10.88 -1.10 13.36
CA ASP A 105 10.27 -0.05 14.18
C ASP A 105 10.89 1.35 13.96
N SER A 106 10.08 2.38 14.17
CA SER A 106 10.51 3.79 14.08
C SER A 106 11.69 4.10 15.02
N PHE A 107 11.77 3.47 16.19
CA PHE A 107 12.87 3.65 17.13
C PHE A 107 14.22 3.25 16.52
N ALA A 108 14.25 2.15 15.75
CA ALA A 108 15.43 1.68 15.05
C ALA A 108 15.74 2.53 13.83
N THR A 109 14.75 2.75 12.95
CA THR A 109 14.91 3.43 11.65
C THR A 109 15.29 4.89 11.76
N VAL A 110 14.81 5.62 12.78
CA VAL A 110 15.21 7.03 13.02
C VAL A 110 16.70 7.16 13.26
N SER A 111 17.33 6.16 13.90
CA SER A 111 18.74 6.16 14.25
C SER A 111 19.61 5.28 13.36
N GLU A 112 19.04 4.78 12.26
CA GLU A 112 19.72 3.86 11.34
C GLU A 112 20.39 2.70 12.11
N GLY A 113 19.61 2.06 12.99
CA GLY A 113 20.03 0.90 13.80
C GLY A 113 20.82 1.21 15.07
N ALA A 114 21.37 2.43 15.24
CA ALA A 114 22.26 2.75 16.37
C ALA A 114 21.63 2.53 17.74
N SER A 115 20.34 2.89 17.89
CA SER A 115 19.65 2.72 19.17
C SER A 115 19.51 1.25 19.56
N ILE A 116 19.32 0.38 18.58
CA ILE A 116 19.20 -1.06 18.82
C ILE A 116 20.57 -1.65 19.14
N ALA A 117 21.61 -1.28 18.42
CA ALA A 117 22.98 -1.72 18.72
C ALA A 117 23.41 -1.38 20.16
N GLU A 118 23.09 -0.17 20.65
CA GLU A 118 23.35 0.20 22.05
C GLU A 118 22.54 -0.65 23.06
N LEU A 119 21.34 -1.11 22.69
CA LEU A 119 20.53 -2.00 23.53
C LEU A 119 21.03 -3.45 23.50
N LEU A 120 21.60 -3.93 22.39
CA LEU A 120 22.26 -5.24 22.30
C LEU A 120 23.45 -5.32 23.26
N ASP A 121 24.32 -4.31 23.25
CA ASP A 121 25.44 -4.20 24.21
C ASP A 121 24.93 -4.21 25.65
N ALA A 122 23.91 -3.39 25.94
CA ALA A 122 23.37 -3.27 27.28
C ALA A 122 22.66 -4.54 27.76
N ALA A 123 22.12 -5.35 26.83
CA ALA A 123 21.57 -6.68 27.07
C ALA A 123 22.62 -7.80 27.05
N ASN A 124 23.90 -7.47 26.83
CA ASN A 124 25.03 -8.39 26.79
C ASN A 124 24.84 -9.51 25.75
N VAL A 125 24.32 -9.15 24.57
CA VAL A 125 24.28 -10.02 23.38
C VAL A 125 25.72 -10.27 22.93
N ALA A 126 26.10 -11.54 22.76
CA ALA A 126 27.48 -11.89 22.43
C ALA A 126 27.77 -11.81 20.93
N ALA A 127 26.77 -12.18 20.11
CA ALA A 127 26.86 -12.14 18.67
C ALA A 127 25.46 -12.12 18.04
N THR A 128 25.41 -11.56 16.83
CA THR A 128 24.27 -11.63 15.92
C THR A 128 24.72 -12.14 14.55
N THR A 129 23.81 -12.71 13.76
CA THR A 129 23.99 -12.87 12.31
C THR A 129 23.05 -11.89 11.60
N PRO A 130 23.44 -11.23 10.51
CA PRO A 130 22.51 -10.36 9.81
C PRO A 130 21.40 -11.18 9.13
N GLY A 131 20.19 -10.66 9.15
CA GLY A 131 19.07 -11.07 8.30
C GLY A 131 18.95 -10.24 7.03
N ASN A 132 17.89 -10.43 6.25
CA ASN A 132 17.66 -9.67 5.00
C ASN A 132 17.45 -8.17 5.28
N HIS A 133 16.83 -7.81 6.40
CA HIS A 133 16.52 -6.42 6.75
C HIS A 133 17.69 -5.65 7.38
N ASP A 134 18.69 -6.31 7.95
CA ASP A 134 19.84 -5.63 8.57
C ASP A 134 20.72 -4.87 7.56
N TRP A 135 20.60 -5.20 6.27
CA TRP A 135 21.26 -4.50 5.17
C TRP A 135 20.51 -3.23 4.73
N SER A 136 19.36 -2.92 5.31
CA SER A 136 18.46 -1.84 4.81
C SER A 136 19.09 -0.45 4.80
N TYR A 137 20.12 -0.20 5.60
CA TYR A 137 20.89 1.06 5.61
C TYR A 137 22.21 0.99 4.82
N GLY A 138 22.45 -0.13 4.13
CA GLY A 138 23.67 -0.42 3.40
C GLY A 138 24.73 -1.18 4.22
N ALA A 139 25.57 -1.93 3.50
CA ALA A 139 26.63 -2.76 4.07
C ALA A 139 27.63 -1.95 4.91
N ASP A 140 28.02 -0.75 4.45
CA ASP A 140 28.92 0.13 5.20
C ASP A 140 28.34 0.49 6.58
N ARG A 141 27.03 0.78 6.65
CA ARG A 141 26.37 1.11 7.90
C ARG A 141 26.32 -0.07 8.86
N LEU A 142 26.03 -1.27 8.35
CA LEU A 142 26.03 -2.49 9.17
C LEU A 142 27.45 -2.81 9.70
N ALA A 143 28.49 -2.61 8.89
CA ALA A 143 29.88 -2.76 9.34
C ALA A 143 30.29 -1.72 10.38
N GLU A 144 29.76 -0.49 10.30
CA GLU A 144 29.95 0.52 11.36
C GLU A 144 29.31 0.06 12.69
N LEU A 145 28.09 -0.49 12.65
CA LEU A 145 27.42 -1.01 13.84
C LEU A 145 28.20 -2.18 14.47
N ASP A 146 28.78 -3.07 13.67
CA ASP A 146 29.68 -4.13 14.16
C ASP A 146 30.95 -3.54 14.82
N ALA A 147 31.58 -2.55 14.18
CA ALA A 147 32.86 -2.03 14.63
C ALA A 147 32.78 -1.16 15.90
N ASP A 148 31.63 -0.51 16.15
CA ASP A 148 31.45 0.44 17.25
C ASP A 148 30.88 -0.19 18.53
N HIS A 149 30.54 -1.49 18.52
CA HIS A 149 29.84 -2.19 19.59
C HIS A 149 30.58 -3.47 20.08
N ASP A 150 30.16 -4.02 21.23
CA ASP A 150 30.84 -5.16 21.88
C ASP A 150 30.36 -6.52 21.35
N PHE A 151 29.14 -6.61 20.81
CA PHE A 151 28.66 -7.80 20.10
C PHE A 151 29.37 -7.98 18.75
N ALA A 152 29.48 -9.21 18.27
CA ALA A 152 30.01 -9.49 16.94
C ALA A 152 28.88 -9.74 15.92
N VAL A 153 28.93 -9.09 14.75
CA VAL A 153 28.11 -9.44 13.58
C VAL A 153 28.85 -10.53 12.79
N LEU A 154 28.26 -11.72 12.71
CA LEU A 154 28.88 -12.90 12.12
C LEU A 154 28.15 -13.31 10.83
N ALA A 155 28.82 -13.16 9.69
CA ALA A 155 28.32 -13.65 8.40
C ALA A 155 29.48 -14.21 7.55
N ALA A 156 29.92 -15.43 7.88
CA ALA A 156 31.08 -16.07 7.28
C ALA A 156 30.96 -16.28 5.76
N ASN A 157 29.73 -16.32 5.25
CA ASN A 157 29.44 -16.51 3.82
C ASN A 157 29.25 -15.20 3.06
N VAL A 158 29.49 -14.03 3.67
CA VAL A 158 29.45 -12.74 2.98
C VAL A 158 30.87 -12.27 2.69
N VAL A 159 31.18 -12.11 1.40
CA VAL A 159 32.52 -11.78 0.92
C VAL A 159 32.49 -10.61 -0.06
N ASP A 160 33.61 -9.92 -0.18
CA ASP A 160 33.84 -9.01 -1.31
C ASP A 160 33.85 -9.80 -2.63
N ALA A 161 33.01 -9.39 -3.57
CA ALA A 161 32.74 -10.14 -4.80
C ALA A 161 33.97 -10.22 -5.74
N ASP A 162 34.88 -9.25 -5.66
CA ASP A 162 36.06 -9.17 -6.53
C ASP A 162 37.26 -9.98 -5.98
N THR A 163 37.44 -9.96 -4.66
CA THR A 163 38.61 -10.51 -3.97
C THR A 163 38.33 -11.84 -3.27
N GLY A 164 37.07 -12.12 -2.92
CA GLY A 164 36.66 -13.24 -2.07
C GLY A 164 37.13 -13.12 -0.63
N ALA A 165 37.56 -11.94 -0.19
CA ALA A 165 37.89 -11.69 1.21
C ALA A 165 36.60 -11.57 2.05
N PRO A 166 36.58 -12.06 3.30
CA PRO A 166 35.42 -11.88 4.17
C PRO A 166 35.07 -10.40 4.35
N PHE A 167 33.77 -10.10 4.35
CA PHE A 167 33.29 -8.73 4.56
C PHE A 167 33.47 -8.29 6.02
N PHE A 168 32.99 -9.10 6.97
CA PHE A 168 33.26 -8.91 8.39
C PHE A 168 34.63 -9.49 8.76
N GLU A 169 35.48 -8.72 9.44
CA GLU A 169 36.80 -9.21 9.84
C GLU A 169 36.69 -10.38 10.83
N GLN A 170 35.69 -10.32 11.72
CA GLN A 170 35.41 -11.35 12.70
C GLN A 170 34.52 -12.44 12.10
N GLN A 171 35.05 -13.67 12.02
CA GLN A 171 34.38 -14.81 11.40
C GLN A 171 33.74 -15.76 12.43
N TYR A 172 34.15 -15.65 13.69
CA TYR A 172 33.58 -16.37 14.82
C TYR A 172 33.82 -15.59 16.11
N GLN A 173 32.99 -15.83 17.13
CA GLN A 173 33.15 -15.28 18.48
C GLN A 173 33.37 -16.42 19.47
N LEU A 174 34.28 -16.24 20.43
CA LEU A 174 34.54 -17.23 21.48
C LEU A 174 34.05 -16.69 22.82
N VAL A 175 33.21 -17.45 23.51
CA VAL A 175 32.65 -17.10 24.83
C VAL A 175 33.03 -18.17 25.85
N ASP A 176 33.78 -17.77 26.87
CA ASP A 176 34.16 -18.66 27.97
C ASP A 176 33.05 -18.71 29.02
N LEU A 177 32.56 -19.92 29.31
CA LEU A 177 31.50 -20.21 30.28
C LEU A 177 32.02 -21.13 31.38
N GLU A 178 31.54 -20.93 32.61
CA GLU A 178 31.78 -21.83 33.74
C GLU A 178 30.63 -22.85 33.83
N VAL A 179 30.91 -24.08 33.41
CA VAL A 179 29.94 -25.18 33.33
C VAL A 179 30.38 -26.28 34.27
N ALA A 180 29.56 -26.58 35.29
CA ALA A 180 29.86 -27.59 36.32
C ALA A 180 31.22 -27.41 37.03
N GLY A 181 31.70 -26.17 37.14
CA GLY A 181 32.97 -25.82 37.76
C GLY A 181 34.20 -26.02 36.86
N GLU A 182 34.01 -26.32 35.59
CA GLU A 182 35.04 -26.33 34.54
C GLU A 182 34.81 -25.14 33.59
N GLN A 183 35.89 -24.65 32.96
CA GLN A 183 35.81 -23.61 31.95
C GLN A 183 35.64 -24.27 30.58
N LEU A 184 34.53 -24.00 29.90
CA LEU A 184 34.27 -24.41 28.52
C LEU A 184 34.22 -23.18 27.63
N THR A 185 34.74 -23.29 26.41
CA THR A 185 34.67 -22.23 25.41
C THR A 185 33.61 -22.57 24.36
N VAL A 186 32.59 -21.73 24.22
CA VAL A 186 31.59 -21.80 23.14
C VAL A 186 32.06 -20.97 21.96
N GLY A 187 32.20 -21.59 20.79
CA GLY A 187 32.40 -20.90 19.54
C GLY A 187 31.07 -20.57 18.88
N ILE A 188 30.87 -19.32 18.50
CA ILE A 188 29.70 -18.85 17.79
C ILE A 188 30.13 -18.50 16.37
N VAL A 189 29.43 -19.02 15.38
CA VAL A 189 29.60 -18.71 13.96
C VAL A 189 28.28 -18.21 13.40
N GLY A 190 28.28 -17.49 12.28
CA GLY A 190 27.06 -16.97 11.68
C GLY A 190 27.10 -17.01 10.15
N VAL A 191 25.96 -17.28 9.53
CA VAL A 191 25.75 -17.27 8.08
C VAL A 191 24.35 -16.76 7.73
N ILE A 192 24.16 -16.31 6.50
CA ILE A 192 22.87 -15.87 5.96
C ILE A 192 22.53 -16.71 4.73
N ASP A 193 21.25 -17.01 4.50
CA ASP A 193 20.81 -17.67 3.25
C ASP A 193 21.24 -16.84 2.03
N GLU A 194 21.91 -17.47 1.07
CA GLU A 194 22.45 -16.81 -0.12
C GLU A 194 21.36 -16.22 -1.01
N SER A 195 20.12 -16.73 -0.92
CA SER A 195 18.98 -16.20 -1.66
C SER A 195 18.59 -14.78 -1.25
N PHE A 196 18.92 -14.37 -0.01
CA PHE A 196 18.60 -13.04 0.51
C PHE A 196 19.43 -11.91 -0.08
N TYR A 197 20.46 -12.23 -0.89
CA TYR A 197 21.11 -11.23 -1.74
C TYR A 197 20.09 -10.44 -2.58
N THR A 198 18.98 -11.06 -2.97
CA THR A 198 17.90 -10.42 -3.75
C THR A 198 16.75 -9.87 -2.90
N SER A 199 16.76 -10.12 -1.59
CA SER A 199 15.75 -9.65 -0.63
C SER A 199 16.13 -8.30 -0.01
N THR A 200 17.06 -7.57 -0.62
CA THR A 200 17.42 -6.21 -0.23
C THR A 200 17.76 -5.41 -1.49
N PRO A 201 17.65 -4.07 -1.49
CA PRO A 201 18.07 -3.26 -2.63
C PRO A 201 19.52 -3.57 -3.03
N ALA A 202 19.79 -3.81 -4.32
CA ALA A 202 21.12 -4.17 -4.79
C ALA A 202 22.20 -3.12 -4.45
N ALA A 203 21.81 -1.85 -4.28
CA ALA A 203 22.70 -0.77 -3.84
C ALA A 203 23.19 -0.95 -2.40
N ASN A 204 22.41 -1.62 -1.54
CA ASN A 204 22.76 -1.83 -0.14
C ASN A 204 23.87 -2.87 0.04
N VAL A 205 23.97 -3.83 -0.89
CA VAL A 205 24.95 -4.93 -0.87
C VAL A 205 25.87 -4.86 -2.10
N GLU A 206 26.03 -3.67 -2.68
CA GLU A 206 26.86 -3.47 -3.86
C GLU A 206 28.30 -3.90 -3.58
N GLY A 207 28.87 -4.72 -4.47
CA GLY A 207 30.23 -5.24 -4.33
C GLY A 207 30.36 -6.47 -3.42
N LEU A 208 29.28 -6.95 -2.81
CA LEU A 208 29.27 -8.17 -2.00
C LEU A 208 28.76 -9.38 -2.79
N ALA A 209 29.16 -10.56 -2.34
CA ALA A 209 28.63 -11.84 -2.79
C ALA A 209 28.31 -12.70 -1.57
N PHE A 210 27.15 -13.36 -1.61
CA PHE A 210 26.71 -14.30 -0.58
C PHE A 210 27.00 -15.69 -1.12
N THR A 211 27.95 -16.40 -0.51
CA THR A 211 28.38 -17.74 -0.93
C THR A 211 27.57 -18.82 -0.22
N ASP A 212 27.79 -20.07 -0.62
CA ASP A 212 27.14 -21.24 -0.02
C ASP A 212 27.27 -21.19 1.52
N PRO A 213 26.15 -21.13 2.25
CA PRO A 213 26.17 -20.96 3.70
C PRO A 213 26.68 -22.22 4.41
N VAL A 214 26.49 -23.42 3.86
CA VAL A 214 26.92 -24.67 4.49
C VAL A 214 28.44 -24.76 4.50
N ASP A 215 29.08 -24.56 3.34
CA ASP A 215 30.54 -24.62 3.23
C ASP A 215 31.21 -23.57 4.14
N ALA A 216 30.70 -22.33 4.13
CA ALA A 216 31.22 -21.24 4.96
C ALA A 216 31.02 -21.48 6.46
N ALA A 217 29.86 -21.96 6.89
CA ALA A 217 29.60 -22.28 8.29
C ALA A 217 30.52 -23.40 8.80
N VAL A 218 30.77 -24.43 7.98
CA VAL A 218 31.69 -25.51 8.31
C VAL A 218 33.13 -24.99 8.45
N ASP A 219 33.60 -24.18 7.51
CA ASP A 219 34.95 -23.60 7.57
C ASP A 219 35.13 -22.71 8.81
N ALA A 220 34.12 -21.88 9.13
CA ALA A 220 34.13 -21.04 10.33
C ALA A 220 34.09 -21.88 11.62
N ALA A 221 33.27 -22.95 11.66
CA ALA A 221 33.17 -23.84 12.80
C ALA A 221 34.49 -24.60 13.05
N GLU A 222 35.15 -25.07 11.99
CA GLU A 222 36.47 -25.69 12.08
C GLU A 222 37.53 -24.70 12.58
N ALA A 223 37.48 -23.45 12.12
CA ALA A 223 38.36 -22.38 12.61
C ALA A 223 38.13 -22.08 14.10
N ALA A 224 36.87 -21.99 14.54
CA ALA A 224 36.52 -21.79 15.95
C ALA A 224 37.03 -22.94 16.83
N ARG A 225 36.84 -24.20 16.40
CA ARG A 225 37.39 -25.38 17.11
C ARG A 225 38.91 -25.38 17.14
N ALA A 226 39.56 -25.02 16.04
CA ALA A 226 41.02 -24.89 15.99
C ALA A 226 41.54 -23.78 16.93
N ALA A 227 40.73 -22.76 17.19
CA ALA A 227 41.01 -21.69 18.13
C ALA A 227 40.69 -22.05 19.60
N GLY A 228 40.06 -23.20 19.85
CA GLY A 228 39.81 -23.73 21.19
C GLY A 228 38.35 -23.89 21.58
N ALA A 229 37.39 -23.72 20.66
CA ALA A 229 35.99 -23.97 20.96
C ALA A 229 35.73 -25.45 21.27
N ASP A 230 35.12 -25.69 22.43
CA ASP A 230 34.66 -27.00 22.89
C ASP A 230 33.32 -27.37 22.22
N ILE A 231 32.40 -26.41 22.20
CA ILE A 231 31.07 -26.49 21.59
C ILE A 231 30.92 -25.39 20.55
N VAL A 232 30.29 -25.67 19.41
CA VAL A 232 30.04 -24.67 18.36
C VAL A 232 28.55 -24.48 18.11
N VAL A 233 28.09 -23.24 18.20
CA VAL A 233 26.72 -22.80 17.88
C VAL A 233 26.76 -21.98 16.60
N CYS A 234 25.88 -22.27 15.66
CA CYS A 234 25.72 -21.51 14.43
C CYS A 234 24.46 -20.65 14.50
N LEU A 235 24.60 -19.36 14.28
CA LEU A 235 23.52 -18.45 13.96
C LEU A 235 23.24 -18.55 12.46
N THR A 236 21.97 -18.63 12.07
CA THR A 236 21.59 -18.57 10.66
C THR A 236 20.32 -17.76 10.48
N HIS A 237 20.26 -16.95 9.43
CA HIS A 237 19.00 -16.33 8.99
C HIS A 237 18.60 -17.01 7.69
N SER A 238 17.59 -17.90 7.72
CA SER A 238 17.38 -18.89 6.65
C SER A 238 15.93 -19.33 6.49
N THR A 239 15.53 -19.57 5.23
CA THR A 239 14.23 -20.14 4.87
C THR A 239 14.12 -21.66 5.10
N ASP A 240 15.25 -22.36 5.26
CA ASP A 240 15.30 -23.81 5.50
C ASP A 240 16.42 -24.16 6.48
N PRO A 241 16.29 -23.76 7.77
CA PRO A 241 17.33 -23.99 8.76
C PRO A 241 17.54 -25.48 9.06
N GLN A 242 16.50 -26.33 8.95
CA GLN A 242 16.62 -27.78 9.09
C GLN A 242 17.39 -28.40 7.93
N GLY A 243 17.10 -27.98 6.69
CA GLY A 243 17.83 -28.40 5.50
C GLY A 243 19.29 -28.01 5.57
N PHE A 244 19.59 -26.78 5.97
CA PHE A 244 20.94 -26.31 6.28
C PHE A 244 21.63 -27.21 7.32
N ALA A 245 21.00 -27.42 8.49
CA ALA A 245 21.56 -28.22 9.58
C ALA A 245 21.85 -29.69 9.19
N SER A 246 21.11 -30.25 8.22
CA SER A 246 21.35 -31.63 7.76
C SER A 246 22.62 -31.79 6.92
N HIS A 247 23.17 -30.69 6.38
CA HIS A 247 24.35 -30.70 5.51
C HIS A 247 25.64 -30.23 6.19
N VAL A 248 25.55 -29.58 7.36
CA VAL A 248 26.74 -29.10 8.09
C VAL A 248 27.52 -30.22 8.77
N SER A 249 28.73 -29.87 9.20
CA SER A 249 29.61 -30.67 10.05
C SER A 249 30.30 -29.74 11.05
N SER A 250 30.89 -30.30 12.10
CA SER A 250 31.57 -29.55 13.19
C SER A 250 30.70 -28.56 14.01
N ILE A 251 29.40 -28.48 13.77
CA ILE A 251 28.43 -27.62 14.49
C ILE A 251 27.62 -28.49 15.45
N ASP A 252 27.37 -27.99 16.66
CA ASP A 252 26.65 -28.69 17.72
C ASP A 252 25.22 -28.20 17.95
N ALA A 253 24.89 -26.97 17.55
CA ALA A 253 23.55 -26.39 17.63
C ALA A 253 23.36 -25.30 16.56
N VAL A 254 22.12 -25.09 16.12
CA VAL A 254 21.73 -24.02 15.19
C VAL A 254 20.62 -23.18 15.85
N VAL A 255 20.82 -21.87 15.87
CA VAL A 255 19.81 -20.87 16.24
C VAL A 255 19.46 -20.11 14.97
N ALA A 256 18.20 -20.15 14.57
CA ALA A 256 17.70 -19.62 13.33
C ALA A 256 16.78 -18.40 13.53
N GLY A 257 16.58 -17.66 12.44
CA GLY A 257 15.55 -16.63 12.26
C GLY A 257 15.08 -16.62 10.80
N HIS A 258 14.12 -15.73 10.49
CA HIS A 258 13.44 -15.47 9.20
C HIS A 258 12.01 -16.01 9.09
N GLU A 259 11.72 -17.21 9.60
CA GLU A 259 10.42 -17.84 9.36
C GLU A 259 9.31 -17.28 10.26
N HIS A 260 9.67 -16.61 11.36
CA HIS A 260 8.76 -16.11 12.40
C HIS A 260 7.89 -17.21 13.03
N VAL A 261 8.40 -18.44 13.08
CA VAL A 261 7.67 -19.61 13.61
C VAL A 261 8.46 -20.29 14.73
N LEU A 262 7.76 -21.07 15.55
CA LEU A 262 8.41 -21.95 16.50
C LEU A 262 9.06 -23.12 15.77
N ILE A 263 10.39 -23.17 15.78
CA ILE A 263 11.18 -24.35 15.41
C ILE A 263 11.81 -24.92 16.68
N ASP A 264 11.58 -26.22 16.93
CA ASP A 264 12.19 -26.99 18.02
C ASP A 264 12.39 -28.42 17.53
N GLU A 265 13.45 -28.62 16.76
CA GLU A 265 13.75 -29.90 16.11
C GLU A 265 15.20 -30.33 16.31
N VAL A 266 15.45 -31.64 16.24
CA VAL A 266 16.81 -32.20 16.23
C VAL A 266 17.05 -32.86 14.88
N VAL A 267 18.09 -32.39 14.19
CA VAL A 267 18.46 -32.80 12.84
C VAL A 267 19.77 -33.60 12.88
N THR A 268 19.82 -34.74 12.18
CA THR A 268 21.07 -35.47 11.99
C THR A 268 21.91 -34.78 10.91
N ALA A 269 23.05 -34.20 11.30
CA ALA A 269 24.01 -33.53 10.43
C ALA A 269 24.82 -34.50 9.55
N ALA A 270 25.59 -33.98 8.59
CA ALA A 270 26.29 -34.77 7.59
C ALA A 270 27.36 -35.72 8.18
N ASP A 271 27.92 -35.37 9.33
CA ASP A 271 28.88 -36.21 10.08
C ASP A 271 28.24 -37.07 11.18
N GLY A 272 26.90 -37.08 11.24
CA GLY A 272 26.11 -37.92 12.12
C GLY A 272 25.90 -37.38 13.53
N ARG A 273 26.26 -36.12 13.82
CA ARG A 273 25.82 -35.44 15.05
C ARG A 273 24.33 -35.14 15.00
N GLU A 274 23.70 -35.18 16.17
CA GLU A 274 22.33 -34.70 16.37
C GLU A 274 22.42 -33.22 16.77
N VAL A 275 21.86 -32.34 15.94
CA VAL A 275 21.97 -30.88 16.05
C VAL A 275 20.59 -30.31 16.34
N PRO A 276 20.33 -29.73 17.54
CA PRO A 276 19.12 -28.96 17.76
C PRO A 276 19.11 -27.73 16.86
N VAL A 277 17.97 -27.49 16.22
CA VAL A 277 17.64 -26.32 15.41
C VAL A 277 16.47 -25.63 16.09
N VAL A 278 16.67 -24.38 16.47
CA VAL A 278 15.66 -23.58 17.19
C VAL A 278 15.41 -22.24 16.51
N GLU A 279 14.17 -21.78 16.54
CA GLU A 279 13.74 -20.43 16.15
C GLU A 279 12.53 -20.07 17.01
N GLU A 280 12.45 -18.82 17.46
CA GLU A 280 11.28 -18.34 18.19
C GLU A 280 10.32 -17.59 17.25
N PRO A 281 9.01 -17.79 17.40
CA PRO A 281 8.05 -16.92 16.77
C PRO A 281 8.15 -15.53 17.41
N SER A 282 7.95 -14.50 16.60
CA SER A 282 7.89 -13.11 17.08
C SER A 282 6.99 -12.95 18.29
N SER A 283 5.80 -13.59 18.33
CA SER A 283 4.98 -13.78 19.54
C SER A 283 3.77 -14.70 19.32
N PRO A 284 3.24 -15.39 20.36
CA PRO A 284 1.88 -15.96 20.34
C PRO A 284 0.74 -14.91 20.26
N SER A 285 1.02 -13.62 20.51
CA SER A 285 0.09 -12.49 20.43
C SER A 285 0.23 -11.62 19.16
N GLY A 286 1.21 -11.91 18.29
CA GLY A 286 1.47 -11.16 17.05
C GLY A 286 2.31 -9.87 17.20
N GLU A 287 2.97 -9.66 18.35
CA GLU A 287 3.95 -8.58 18.57
C GLU A 287 5.37 -9.06 18.25
N TYR A 288 6.24 -8.25 17.65
CA TYR A 288 7.67 -8.58 17.51
C TYR A 288 8.39 -8.61 18.86
N PHE A 289 9.37 -9.50 19.03
CA PHE A 289 10.14 -9.68 20.27
C PHE A 289 9.31 -10.12 21.50
N GLY A 290 8.10 -10.63 21.30
CA GLY A 290 7.24 -11.14 22.38
C GLY A 290 7.72 -12.46 23.01
N SER A 291 8.67 -13.15 22.38
CA SER A 291 9.26 -14.39 22.90
C SER A 291 10.78 -14.31 23.01
N ILE A 292 11.34 -14.91 24.06
CA ILE A 292 12.77 -15.19 24.24
C ILE A 292 12.93 -16.71 24.32
N GLY A 293 13.78 -17.27 23.46
CA GLY A 293 14.06 -18.69 23.41
C GLY A 293 15.14 -19.09 24.39
N VAL A 294 15.03 -20.28 24.96
CA VAL A 294 16.02 -20.88 25.84
C VAL A 294 16.41 -22.26 25.33
N LEU A 295 17.54 -22.35 24.67
CA LEU A 295 18.14 -23.62 24.28
C LEU A 295 19.13 -24.09 25.36
N ALA A 296 18.77 -25.15 26.08
CA ALA A 296 19.63 -25.81 27.04
C ALA A 296 20.38 -26.97 26.39
N LEU A 297 21.71 -26.88 26.33
CA LEU A 297 22.59 -27.93 25.81
C LEU A 297 23.23 -28.71 26.97
N ALA A 298 22.85 -29.97 27.13
CA ALA A 298 23.50 -30.87 28.06
C ALA A 298 24.83 -31.33 27.46
N VAL A 299 25.95 -31.04 28.13
CA VAL A 299 27.29 -31.31 27.62
C VAL A 299 28.02 -32.35 28.46
N SER A 300 28.84 -33.16 27.79
CA SER A 300 29.64 -34.22 28.42
C SER A 300 31.08 -34.20 27.91
N GLU A 301 32.02 -34.46 28.82
CA GLU A 301 33.41 -34.69 28.47
C GLU A 301 33.57 -36.13 27.95
N ASN A 302 34.13 -36.25 26.75
CA ASN A 302 34.47 -37.51 26.11
C ASN A 302 35.74 -38.12 26.70
N ALA A 303 35.97 -39.41 26.45
CA ALA A 303 37.13 -40.13 26.97
C ALA A 303 38.49 -39.60 26.45
N ASP A 304 38.49 -38.82 25.36
CA ASP A 304 39.67 -38.17 24.79
C ASP A 304 39.88 -36.73 25.29
N GLY A 305 39.01 -36.25 26.19
CA GLY A 305 39.07 -34.90 26.78
C GLY A 305 38.40 -33.82 25.93
N THR A 306 37.74 -34.18 24.82
CA THR A 306 36.87 -33.26 24.06
C THR A 306 35.49 -33.17 24.70
N TRP A 307 34.73 -32.12 24.41
CA TRP A 307 33.34 -32.00 24.83
C TRP A 307 32.38 -32.21 23.67
N SER A 308 31.17 -32.67 23.98
CA SER A 308 30.10 -32.82 23.00
C SER A 308 28.74 -32.63 23.66
N VAL A 309 27.74 -32.23 22.86
CA VAL A 309 26.34 -32.19 23.27
C VAL A 309 25.80 -33.63 23.38
N ALA A 310 25.26 -33.96 24.56
CA ALA A 310 24.66 -35.26 24.87
C ALA A 310 23.12 -35.23 24.80
N GLY A 311 22.52 -34.05 24.74
CA GLY A 311 21.10 -33.80 24.60
C GLY A 311 20.77 -32.32 24.66
N SER A 312 19.55 -31.96 24.28
CA SER A 312 19.05 -30.59 24.29
C SER A 312 17.58 -30.53 24.70
N GLU A 313 17.19 -29.41 25.31
CA GLU A 313 15.78 -29.04 25.53
C GLU A 313 15.62 -27.56 25.16
N SER A 314 14.49 -27.22 24.53
CA SER A 314 14.10 -25.84 24.22
C SER A 314 12.89 -25.42 25.07
N GLU A 315 12.87 -24.16 25.48
CA GLU A 315 11.73 -23.52 26.15
C GLU A 315 11.55 -22.09 25.64
N GLN A 316 10.28 -21.68 25.51
CA GLN A 316 9.91 -20.31 25.17
C GLN A 316 9.51 -19.52 26.43
N ILE A 317 10.06 -18.31 26.55
CA ILE A 317 9.69 -17.34 27.57
C ILE A 317 8.81 -16.26 26.94
N ASP A 318 7.60 -16.05 27.49
CA ASP A 318 6.80 -14.84 27.24
C ASP A 318 7.52 -13.61 27.83
N THR A 319 8.09 -12.78 26.95
CA THR A 319 8.91 -11.62 27.32
C THR A 319 8.11 -10.63 28.16
N ALA A 320 6.89 -10.30 27.73
CA ALA A 320 6.04 -9.34 28.44
C ALA A 320 5.64 -9.89 29.82
N GLY A 321 5.38 -11.20 29.92
CA GLY A 321 5.14 -11.89 31.18
C GLY A 321 6.30 -11.81 32.19
N GLN A 322 7.53 -11.59 31.74
CA GLN A 322 8.72 -11.46 32.58
C GLN A 322 9.10 -10.01 32.94
N TYR A 323 8.20 -9.04 32.76
CA TYR A 323 8.44 -7.62 33.04
C TYR A 323 9.06 -7.29 34.42
N ALA A 324 8.89 -8.17 35.41
CA ALA A 324 9.47 -8.00 36.75
C ALA A 324 11.00 -8.19 36.79
N LEU A 325 11.59 -8.79 35.74
CA LEU A 325 13.02 -9.00 35.60
C LEU A 325 13.73 -7.84 34.89
N ALA A 326 13.00 -6.90 34.28
CA ALA A 326 13.57 -5.81 33.50
C ALA A 326 14.70 -5.05 34.23
N ASP A 327 15.87 -4.98 33.61
CA ASP A 327 17.05 -4.27 34.12
C ASP A 327 16.85 -2.73 34.11
N GLU A 328 17.07 -2.10 35.27
CA GLU A 328 16.84 -0.66 35.43
C GLU A 328 17.85 0.20 34.63
N GLY A 329 19.05 -0.32 34.37
CA GLY A 329 20.07 0.36 33.57
C GLY A 329 19.69 0.39 32.09
N VAL A 330 19.23 -0.73 31.55
CA VAL A 330 18.72 -0.83 30.17
C VAL A 330 17.46 0.02 29.99
N GLU A 331 16.53 0.03 30.97
CA GLU A 331 15.37 0.94 30.96
C GLU A 331 15.80 2.41 30.88
N ALA A 332 16.82 2.82 31.64
CA ALA A 332 17.31 4.19 31.64
C ALA A 332 18.01 4.56 30.32
N LEU A 333 18.82 3.66 29.76
CA LEU A 333 19.44 3.85 28.45
C LEU A 333 18.40 4.05 27.35
N THR A 334 17.32 3.27 27.40
CA THR A 334 16.23 3.37 26.42
C THR A 334 15.54 4.74 26.46
N ASP A 335 15.31 5.31 27.65
CA ASP A 335 14.78 6.68 27.77
C ASP A 335 15.74 7.71 27.18
N GLU A 336 17.05 7.54 27.38
CA GLU A 336 18.08 8.43 26.82
C GLU A 336 18.14 8.33 25.30
N LEU A 337 17.99 7.12 24.75
CA LEU A 337 17.90 6.86 23.31
C LEU A 337 16.64 7.50 22.70
N ALA A 338 15.47 7.30 23.30
CA ALA A 338 14.24 7.93 22.84
C ALA A 338 14.36 9.47 22.83
N ALA A 339 15.00 10.05 23.86
CA ALA A 339 15.26 11.49 23.92
C ALA A 339 16.31 11.98 22.89
N ARG A 340 17.21 11.11 22.42
CA ARG A 340 18.12 11.40 21.30
C ARG A 340 17.37 11.33 19.97
N ASN A 341 16.59 10.28 19.74
CA ASN A 341 15.83 10.08 18.51
C ASN A 341 14.82 11.23 18.30
N ALA A 342 14.21 11.73 19.38
CA ALA A 342 13.35 12.92 19.31
C ALA A 342 14.03 14.16 18.69
N LYS A 343 15.36 14.28 18.78
CA LYS A 343 16.08 15.40 18.13
C LYS A 343 16.32 15.15 16.65
N ILE A 344 16.46 13.89 16.25
CA ILE A 344 16.56 13.51 14.83
C ILE A 344 15.23 13.81 14.13
N LEU A 345 14.10 13.62 14.84
CA LEU A 345 12.77 13.99 14.34
C LEU A 345 12.63 15.49 14.02
N ASP A 346 13.41 16.37 14.66
CA ASP A 346 13.41 17.81 14.38
C ASP A 346 14.26 18.19 13.16
N GLU A 347 15.01 17.26 12.57
CA GLU A 347 15.89 17.54 11.43
C GLU A 347 15.09 17.72 10.13
N VAL A 348 15.45 18.75 9.37
CA VAL A 348 14.82 19.06 8.07
C VAL A 348 15.36 18.09 7.03
N VAL A 349 14.47 17.28 6.45
CA VAL A 349 14.75 16.32 5.37
C VAL A 349 14.69 17.01 4.02
N GLY A 350 13.71 17.90 3.83
CA GLY A 350 13.48 18.60 2.58
C GLY A 350 12.55 19.79 2.72
N THR A 351 12.03 20.26 1.60
CA THR A 351 11.05 21.36 1.58
C THR A 351 9.88 21.05 0.68
N SER A 352 8.68 21.52 1.05
CA SER A 352 7.46 21.42 0.26
C SER A 352 6.98 22.80 -0.18
N SER A 353 6.56 22.97 -1.43
CA SER A 353 6.01 24.24 -1.91
C SER A 353 4.56 24.46 -1.50
N THR A 354 3.84 23.38 -1.19
CA THR A 354 2.45 23.38 -0.75
C THR A 354 2.24 22.52 0.52
N GLU A 355 1.06 22.62 1.11
CA GLU A 355 0.62 21.72 2.18
C GLU A 355 -0.11 20.52 1.56
N TYR A 356 0.29 19.31 1.93
CA TYR A 356 -0.43 18.06 1.63
C TYR A 356 -1.22 17.66 2.87
N ALA A 357 -2.41 18.24 2.99
CA ALA A 357 -3.16 18.25 4.23
C ALA A 357 -3.70 16.88 4.64
N TYR A 358 -3.51 16.54 5.91
CA TYR A 358 -4.19 15.47 6.63
C TYR A 358 -4.70 16.04 7.95
N SER A 359 -5.83 16.74 7.90
CA SER A 359 -6.31 17.47 9.08
C SER A 359 -6.85 16.50 10.13
N THR A 360 -6.25 16.46 11.32
CA THR A 360 -6.80 15.69 12.45
C THR A 360 -7.85 16.47 13.24
N THR A 361 -8.00 17.78 12.99
CA THR A 361 -8.80 18.70 13.81
C THR A 361 -10.02 19.28 13.08
N GLU A 362 -10.01 19.36 11.75
CA GLU A 362 -11.15 19.80 10.95
C GLU A 362 -12.11 18.64 10.66
N LEU A 363 -13.39 18.95 10.44
CA LEU A 363 -14.42 17.95 10.11
C LEU A 363 -14.89 18.14 8.66
N PRO A 364 -14.93 17.07 7.83
CA PRO A 364 -14.43 15.73 8.14
C PRO A 364 -12.89 15.67 8.15
N GLY A 365 -12.33 15.01 9.17
CA GLY A 365 -10.87 14.89 9.31
C GLY A 365 -10.24 14.00 8.25
N GLY A 366 -8.92 14.10 8.10
CA GLY A 366 -8.10 13.43 7.09
C GLY A 366 -8.35 11.93 7.02
N TRP A 367 -8.48 11.24 8.16
CA TRP A 367 -8.76 9.80 8.18
C TRP A 367 -10.10 9.44 7.51
N LYS A 368 -11.13 10.30 7.60
CA LYS A 368 -12.41 10.06 6.92
C LYS A 368 -12.25 10.30 5.43
N ARG A 369 -11.62 11.42 5.07
CA ARG A 369 -11.45 11.85 3.68
C ARG A 369 -10.60 10.87 2.87
N ILE A 370 -9.49 10.38 3.41
CA ILE A 370 -8.61 9.42 2.72
C ILE A 370 -9.29 8.07 2.43
N ARG A 371 -10.45 7.79 3.06
CA ARG A 371 -11.28 6.58 2.81
C ARG A 371 -12.40 6.81 1.80
N THR A 372 -12.69 8.07 1.47
CA THR A 372 -13.88 8.47 0.69
C THR A 372 -13.55 9.31 -0.55
N GLU A 373 -12.32 9.81 -0.63
CA GLU A 373 -11.84 10.78 -1.62
C GLU A 373 -10.40 10.43 -2.01
N ASP A 374 -10.04 10.80 -3.23
CA ASP A 374 -8.66 10.84 -3.69
C ASP A 374 -7.96 12.06 -3.10
N MET A 375 -6.93 11.86 -2.28
CA MET A 375 -6.24 12.93 -1.57
C MET A 375 -4.78 13.05 -2.00
N PRO A 376 -4.24 14.27 -2.17
CA PRO A 376 -2.84 14.48 -2.54
C PRO A 376 -1.83 13.80 -1.62
N ILE A 377 -2.11 13.69 -0.31
CA ILE A 377 -1.21 12.98 0.62
C ILE A 377 -1.11 11.48 0.32
N GLY A 378 -2.18 10.88 -0.21
CA GLY A 378 -2.15 9.50 -0.70
C GLY A 378 -1.19 9.36 -1.88
N HIS A 379 -1.19 10.33 -2.80
CA HIS A 379 -0.26 10.38 -3.93
C HIS A 379 1.18 10.57 -3.47
N VAL A 380 1.46 11.42 -2.48
CA VAL A 380 2.82 11.55 -1.95
C VAL A 380 3.35 10.20 -1.46
N LEU A 381 2.54 9.44 -0.73
CA LEU A 381 2.96 8.15 -0.20
C LEU A 381 3.12 7.09 -1.28
N THR A 382 2.12 6.87 -2.14
CA THR A 382 2.24 5.89 -3.23
C THR A 382 3.30 6.30 -4.24
N GLY A 383 3.48 7.60 -4.49
CA GLY A 383 4.55 8.16 -5.30
C GLY A 383 5.93 7.90 -4.72
N SER A 384 6.06 7.90 -3.38
CA SER A 384 7.33 7.52 -2.73
C SER A 384 7.68 6.05 -2.96
N TYR A 385 6.68 5.17 -2.95
CA TYR A 385 6.87 3.75 -3.24
C TYR A 385 7.30 3.56 -4.70
N LEU A 386 6.62 4.22 -5.64
CA LEU A 386 6.95 4.15 -7.07
C LEU A 386 8.34 4.73 -7.38
N ALA A 387 8.70 5.87 -6.76
CA ALA A 387 9.99 6.50 -6.96
C ALA A 387 11.16 5.62 -6.48
N LEU A 388 10.99 4.97 -5.33
CA LEU A 388 12.01 4.08 -4.77
C LEU A 388 12.11 2.77 -5.55
N THR A 389 10.97 2.16 -5.88
CA THR A 389 10.92 0.78 -6.38
C THR A 389 10.92 0.65 -7.90
N GLY A 390 10.43 1.67 -8.61
CA GLY A 390 10.18 1.60 -10.05
C GLY A 390 9.03 0.65 -10.44
N ALA A 391 8.18 0.24 -9.49
CA ALA A 391 7.00 -0.57 -9.75
C ALA A 391 6.00 0.12 -10.71
N ASP A 392 5.12 -0.66 -11.34
CA ASP A 392 4.10 -0.13 -12.25
C ASP A 392 2.96 0.57 -11.48
N LEU A 393 2.60 0.01 -10.32
CA LEU A 393 1.52 0.47 -9.44
C LEU A 393 1.99 0.45 -7.98
N ALA A 394 1.30 1.19 -7.11
CA ALA A 394 1.51 1.14 -5.68
C ALA A 394 0.18 1.11 -4.93
N PHE A 395 0.08 0.27 -3.90
CA PHE A 395 -1.07 0.20 -2.99
C PHE A 395 -0.65 0.55 -1.57
N GLU A 396 -1.45 1.43 -0.95
CA GLU A 396 -1.40 1.71 0.47
C GLU A 396 -2.82 1.64 1.03
N ASN A 397 -3.02 0.95 2.15
CA ASN A 397 -4.32 1.02 2.82
C ASN A 397 -4.48 2.36 3.57
N ALA A 398 -5.64 3.00 3.44
CA ALA A 398 -6.01 4.27 4.05
C ALA A 398 -5.89 4.30 5.59
N GLY A 399 -5.84 3.14 6.23
CA GLY A 399 -5.53 2.97 7.64
C GLY A 399 -4.08 3.31 8.00
N GLY A 400 -3.15 3.02 7.10
CA GLY A 400 -1.70 3.22 7.24
C GLY A 400 -1.27 4.68 7.14
N ILE A 401 -2.06 5.54 6.48
CA ILE A 401 -1.78 6.98 6.33
C ILE A 401 -2.31 7.77 7.52
N ARG A 402 -1.41 8.40 8.29
CA ARG A 402 -1.73 9.02 9.60
C ARG A 402 -1.46 10.52 9.70
N GLY A 403 -0.76 11.09 8.73
CA GLY A 403 -0.25 12.46 8.77
C GLY A 403 -0.18 13.07 7.38
N GLY A 404 0.31 14.31 7.32
CA GLY A 404 0.43 15.10 6.09
C GLY A 404 1.82 15.74 5.98
N VAL A 405 2.10 16.40 4.85
CA VAL A 405 3.35 17.15 4.64
C VAL A 405 3.07 18.64 4.77
N PRO A 406 3.78 19.37 5.67
CA PRO A 406 3.60 20.81 5.81
C PRO A 406 4.24 21.58 4.64
N ALA A 407 3.75 22.80 4.38
CA ALA A 407 4.44 23.73 3.49
C ALA A 407 5.69 24.32 4.15
N GLY A 408 6.78 24.48 3.41
CA GLY A 408 8.06 24.97 3.92
C GLY A 408 8.99 23.82 4.30
N ASP A 409 9.71 23.95 5.41
CA ASP A 409 10.63 22.92 5.90
C ASP A 409 9.84 21.68 6.31
N VAL A 410 10.26 20.51 5.82
CA VAL A 410 9.67 19.21 6.14
C VAL A 410 10.67 18.43 6.98
N THR A 411 10.27 18.04 8.19
CA THR A 411 11.12 17.34 9.14
C THR A 411 10.98 15.82 9.05
N ALA A 412 11.95 15.08 9.60
CA ALA A 412 11.83 13.62 9.74
C ALA A 412 10.60 13.23 10.59
N GLY A 413 10.26 14.03 11.60
CA GLY A 413 9.05 13.85 12.41
C GLY A 413 7.76 14.02 11.60
N ASP A 414 7.72 14.95 10.66
CA ASP A 414 6.58 15.11 9.76
C ASP A 414 6.38 13.85 8.90
N LEU A 415 7.44 13.28 8.35
CA LEU A 415 7.37 12.09 7.49
C LEU A 415 7.01 10.82 8.26
N ILE A 416 7.59 10.61 9.46
CA ILE A 416 7.21 9.50 10.35
C ILE A 416 5.74 9.60 10.75
N SER A 417 5.24 10.82 10.95
CA SER A 417 3.82 11.00 11.32
C SER A 417 2.86 10.50 10.24
N ILE A 418 3.32 10.34 8.98
CA ILE A 418 2.53 9.81 7.87
C ILE A 418 2.45 8.28 7.97
N SER A 419 3.59 7.60 8.18
CA SER A 419 3.69 6.13 8.29
C SER A 419 4.39 5.71 9.59
N PRO A 420 3.69 5.76 10.75
CA PRO A 420 4.30 5.61 12.06
C PRO A 420 4.44 4.15 12.52
N TYR A 421 4.09 3.18 11.67
CA TYR A 421 3.95 1.78 12.07
C TYR A 421 5.20 0.92 11.85
N GLY A 422 6.26 1.49 11.27
CA GLY A 422 7.46 0.70 10.92
C GLY A 422 7.22 -0.32 9.80
N ASN A 423 6.13 -0.19 9.04
CA ASN A 423 5.84 -1.11 7.93
C ASN A 423 6.99 -1.10 6.91
N THR A 424 7.38 -2.31 6.48
CA THR A 424 8.34 -2.50 5.39
C THR A 424 7.65 -2.39 4.04
N LEU A 425 8.43 -2.08 3.00
CA LEU A 425 7.96 -1.93 1.63
C LEU A 425 8.47 -3.10 0.79
N ALA A 426 7.57 -3.73 0.06
CA ALA A 426 7.90 -4.81 -0.85
C ALA A 426 7.18 -4.63 -2.20
N THR A 427 7.70 -5.29 -3.22
CA THR A 427 7.10 -5.36 -4.56
C THR A 427 6.62 -6.76 -4.85
N TYR A 428 5.43 -6.88 -5.42
CA TYR A 428 4.77 -8.13 -5.74
C TYR A 428 4.37 -8.18 -7.21
N GLU A 429 4.37 -9.37 -7.80
CA GLU A 429 3.79 -9.59 -9.13
C GLU A 429 2.31 -9.97 -9.01
N LEU A 430 1.45 -9.19 -9.67
CA LEU A 430 0.02 -9.43 -9.77
C LEU A 430 -0.44 -9.40 -11.23
N THR A 431 -1.48 -10.16 -11.56
CA THR A 431 -2.14 -10.04 -12.87
C THR A 431 -3.02 -8.80 -12.94
N GLY A 432 -3.24 -8.26 -14.13
CA GLY A 432 -4.15 -7.13 -14.33
C GLY A 432 -5.58 -7.45 -13.86
N ALA A 433 -6.04 -8.68 -14.04
CA ALA A 433 -7.32 -9.16 -13.53
C ALA A 433 -7.39 -9.15 -11.98
N ASP A 434 -6.33 -9.57 -11.30
CA ASP A 434 -6.24 -9.54 -9.84
C ASP A 434 -6.21 -8.11 -9.30
N ILE A 435 -5.51 -7.20 -10.00
CA ILE A 435 -5.48 -5.77 -9.69
C ILE A 435 -6.88 -5.16 -9.82
N LEU A 436 -7.60 -5.43 -10.90
CA LEU A 436 -8.98 -4.96 -11.09
C LEU A 436 -9.90 -5.44 -9.98
N ALA A 437 -9.88 -6.74 -9.66
CA ALA A 437 -10.70 -7.30 -8.60
C ALA A 437 -10.38 -6.68 -7.23
N THR A 438 -9.10 -6.43 -6.96
CA THR A 438 -8.63 -5.79 -5.72
C THR A 438 -9.14 -4.34 -5.61
N ILE A 439 -9.02 -3.55 -6.68
CA ILE A 439 -9.46 -2.15 -6.70
C ILE A 439 -10.99 -2.08 -6.60
N GLU A 440 -11.74 -2.91 -7.34
CA GLU A 440 -13.21 -2.97 -7.25
C GLU A 440 -13.71 -3.29 -5.83
N HIS A 441 -13.03 -4.21 -5.14
CA HIS A 441 -13.35 -4.51 -3.74
C HIS A 441 -13.05 -3.32 -2.83
N SER A 442 -11.88 -2.68 -2.99
CA SER A 442 -11.53 -1.44 -2.28
C SER A 442 -12.58 -0.33 -2.48
N LEU A 443 -13.06 -0.14 -3.71
CA LEU A 443 -14.11 0.82 -4.04
C LEU A 443 -15.43 0.47 -3.35
N SER A 444 -15.75 -0.81 -3.18
CA SER A 444 -16.94 -1.26 -2.43
C SER A 444 -16.86 -0.87 -0.95
N ILE A 445 -15.69 -1.01 -0.33
CA ILE A 445 -15.43 -0.54 1.05
C ILE A 445 -15.54 0.99 1.10
N SER A 446 -14.96 1.69 0.14
CA SER A 446 -15.01 3.15 0.05
C SER A 446 -16.43 3.68 -0.15
N LYS A 447 -17.26 3.02 -0.96
CA LYS A 447 -18.68 3.39 -1.13
C LYS A 447 -19.44 3.30 0.19
N ALA A 448 -19.23 2.23 0.96
CA ALA A 448 -19.84 2.09 2.29
C ALA A 448 -19.36 3.20 3.25
N CYS A 449 -18.08 3.59 3.17
CA CYS A 449 -17.53 4.72 3.91
C CYS A 449 -18.19 6.05 3.51
N ARG A 450 -18.38 6.29 2.21
CA ARG A 450 -19.04 7.48 1.66
C ARG A 450 -20.48 7.60 2.15
N ASP A 451 -21.21 6.49 2.18
CA ASP A 451 -22.60 6.46 2.66
C ASP A 451 -22.69 6.82 4.16
N VAL A 452 -21.76 6.34 4.97
CA VAL A 452 -21.66 6.72 6.39
C VAL A 452 -21.29 8.19 6.53
N LEU A 453 -20.31 8.69 5.76
CA LEU A 453 -19.92 10.09 5.81
C LEU A 453 -21.08 11.03 5.45
N ALA A 454 -21.83 10.71 4.40
CA ALA A 454 -23.01 11.47 3.99
C ALA A 454 -24.07 11.51 5.11
N ALA A 455 -24.36 10.36 5.74
CA ALA A 455 -25.29 10.29 6.86
C ALA A 455 -24.80 11.08 8.10
N GLN A 456 -23.49 11.08 8.36
CA GLN A 456 -22.90 11.88 9.44
C GLN A 456 -23.02 13.39 9.18
N ILE A 457 -22.85 13.83 7.93
CA ILE A 457 -23.02 15.23 7.54
C ILE A 457 -24.49 15.63 7.71
N GLU A 458 -25.44 14.83 7.21
CA GLU A 458 -26.88 15.08 7.37
C GLU A 458 -27.31 15.13 8.84
N ALA A 459 -26.75 14.24 9.68
CA ALA A 459 -26.99 14.25 11.12
C ALA A 459 -26.52 15.56 11.77
N LEU A 460 -25.31 16.03 11.43
CA LEU A 460 -24.79 17.31 11.92
C LEU A 460 -25.68 18.49 11.51
N GLU A 461 -26.13 18.51 10.25
CA GLU A 461 -27.00 19.56 9.71
C GLU A 461 -28.40 19.57 10.36
N SER A 462 -28.91 18.39 10.72
CA SER A 462 -30.20 18.21 11.40
C SER A 462 -30.11 18.34 12.92
N GLY A 463 -28.92 18.50 13.49
CA GLY A 463 -28.68 18.61 14.94
C GLY A 463 -28.80 17.27 15.68
N GLU A 464 -28.72 16.15 14.95
CA GLU A 464 -28.62 14.80 15.48
C GLU A 464 -27.16 14.44 15.81
N ASP A 465 -26.97 13.35 16.55
CA ASP A 465 -25.63 12.84 16.85
C ASP A 465 -25.07 12.09 15.63
N PRO A 466 -24.00 12.57 14.96
CA PRO A 466 -23.41 11.85 13.83
C PRO A 466 -22.81 10.51 14.23
N MET A 467 -22.44 10.31 15.50
CA MET A 467 -21.81 9.06 15.96
C MET A 467 -22.79 7.88 16.02
N GLN A 468 -24.10 8.12 15.78
CA GLN A 468 -25.07 7.05 15.58
C GLN A 468 -24.81 6.23 14.30
N TYR A 469 -24.11 6.81 13.31
CA TYR A 469 -23.70 6.13 12.08
C TYR A 469 -22.26 5.64 12.22
N SER A 470 -22.09 4.33 12.30
CA SER A 470 -20.79 3.67 12.50
C SER A 470 -20.13 3.37 11.15
N TRP A 471 -18.81 3.62 11.08
CA TRP A 471 -18.00 3.28 9.91
C TRP A 471 -17.82 1.75 9.80
N PRO A 472 -17.65 1.20 8.58
CA PRO A 472 -17.31 -0.21 8.41
C PRO A 472 -16.05 -0.59 9.21
N SER A 473 -16.03 -1.80 9.78
CA SER A 473 -14.88 -2.28 10.56
C SER A 473 -13.61 -2.39 9.72
N ASN A 474 -13.76 -2.70 8.42
CA ASN A 474 -12.69 -2.74 7.43
C ASN A 474 -12.48 -1.39 6.70
N SER A 475 -13.00 -0.28 7.21
CA SER A 475 -12.86 1.04 6.56
C SER A 475 -11.40 1.48 6.40
N GLY A 476 -10.48 0.97 7.21
CA GLY A 476 -9.03 1.20 7.06
C GLY A 476 -8.39 0.44 5.89
N SER A 477 -9.10 -0.51 5.29
CA SER A 477 -8.60 -1.35 4.19
C SER A 477 -8.79 -0.71 2.82
N VAL A 478 -9.52 0.42 2.71
CA VAL A 478 -9.64 1.18 1.44
C VAL A 478 -8.25 1.45 0.90
N LEU A 479 -7.99 1.07 -0.35
CA LEU A 479 -6.71 1.28 -1.00
C LEU A 479 -6.63 2.68 -1.60
N VAL A 480 -5.55 3.36 -1.28
CA VAL A 480 -4.98 4.44 -2.07
C VAL A 480 -4.09 3.81 -3.12
N VAL A 481 -4.30 4.20 -4.38
CA VAL A 481 -3.56 3.66 -5.52
C VAL A 481 -2.70 4.74 -6.15
N GLY A 482 -1.46 4.40 -6.49
CA GLY A 482 -0.60 5.20 -7.37
C GLY A 482 -0.19 4.39 -8.60
N GLY A 483 0.31 5.07 -9.64
CA GLY A 483 0.78 4.48 -10.89
C GLY A 483 -0.27 4.50 -12.01
N ALA A 484 -1.48 4.97 -11.74
CA ALA A 484 -2.56 5.00 -12.71
C ALA A 484 -3.60 6.09 -12.44
N THR A 485 -4.16 6.59 -13.52
CA THR A 485 -5.35 7.45 -13.52
C THR A 485 -6.58 6.58 -13.76
N MET A 486 -7.59 6.74 -12.92
CA MET A 486 -8.81 5.93 -12.96
C MET A 486 -10.05 6.80 -13.08
N GLU A 487 -10.99 6.35 -13.89
CA GLU A 487 -12.33 6.91 -13.95
C GLU A 487 -13.30 5.99 -13.21
N ILE A 488 -13.99 6.53 -12.20
CA ILE A 488 -14.87 5.75 -11.31
C ILE A 488 -16.32 6.25 -11.40
N ASP A 489 -17.23 5.30 -11.60
CA ASP A 489 -18.68 5.47 -11.51
C ASP A 489 -19.21 4.91 -10.18
N TRP A 490 -19.58 5.81 -9.27
CA TRP A 490 -20.07 5.44 -7.94
C TRP A 490 -21.50 4.87 -7.93
N ASP A 491 -22.25 5.08 -9.01
CA ASP A 491 -23.63 4.60 -9.15
C ASP A 491 -23.70 3.21 -9.80
N ALA A 492 -22.59 2.75 -10.38
CA ALA A 492 -22.46 1.37 -10.86
C ALA A 492 -22.54 0.35 -9.71
N ALA A 493 -22.88 -0.89 -10.09
CA ALA A 493 -22.94 -2.01 -9.15
C ALA A 493 -21.55 -2.37 -8.58
N ASP A 494 -21.52 -3.07 -7.45
CA ASP A 494 -20.28 -3.62 -6.90
C ASP A 494 -19.58 -4.50 -7.95
N GLY A 495 -18.30 -4.21 -8.23
CA GLY A 495 -17.52 -4.93 -9.24
C GLY A 495 -17.58 -4.34 -10.67
N GLU A 496 -18.33 -3.25 -10.87
CA GLU A 496 -18.50 -2.58 -12.16
C GLU A 496 -18.22 -1.07 -12.08
N ARG A 497 -17.52 -0.59 -11.04
CA ARG A 497 -17.30 0.85 -10.79
C ARG A 497 -16.17 1.45 -11.58
N ILE A 498 -15.18 0.67 -11.97
CA ILE A 498 -14.05 1.14 -12.78
C ILE A 498 -14.52 1.29 -14.23
N VAL A 499 -14.56 2.53 -14.71
CA VAL A 499 -14.90 2.87 -16.10
C VAL A 499 -13.67 2.73 -17.00
N SER A 500 -12.53 3.27 -16.56
CA SER A 500 -11.25 3.14 -17.27
C SER A 500 -10.05 3.27 -16.35
N ILE A 501 -8.93 2.67 -16.76
CA ILE A 501 -7.62 2.84 -16.13
C ILE A 501 -6.60 3.19 -17.22
N GLU A 502 -5.90 4.30 -17.04
CA GLU A 502 -4.73 4.71 -17.82
C GLU A 502 -3.49 4.68 -16.92
N MET A 503 -2.43 4.01 -17.34
CA MET A 503 -1.17 3.96 -16.58
C MET A 503 -0.52 5.35 -16.55
N ALA A 504 0.30 5.64 -15.53
CA ALA A 504 0.97 6.93 -15.39
C ALA A 504 1.90 7.29 -16.58
N ASP A 505 2.39 6.28 -17.31
CA ASP A 505 3.18 6.48 -18.54
C ASP A 505 2.32 6.76 -19.79
N GLY A 506 0.99 6.82 -19.65
CA GLY A 506 0.00 7.04 -20.71
C GLY A 506 -0.39 5.77 -21.48
N SER A 507 0.09 4.60 -21.06
CA SER A 507 -0.31 3.32 -21.67
C SER A 507 -1.67 2.84 -21.15
N ALA A 508 -2.36 2.03 -21.96
CA ALA A 508 -3.62 1.42 -21.56
C ALA A 508 -3.36 0.25 -20.59
N PHE A 509 -4.19 0.15 -19.56
CA PHE A 509 -4.18 -1.01 -18.65
C PHE A 509 -4.64 -2.28 -19.37
N ASP A 510 -3.92 -3.39 -19.19
CA ASP A 510 -4.19 -4.69 -19.80
C ASP A 510 -4.51 -5.74 -18.70
N PRO A 511 -5.77 -6.21 -18.62
CA PRO A 511 -6.18 -7.22 -17.64
C PRO A 511 -5.42 -8.55 -17.73
N ASP A 512 -4.85 -8.88 -18.89
CA ASP A 512 -4.13 -10.12 -19.13
C ASP A 512 -2.61 -10.00 -18.86
N ALA A 513 -2.10 -8.79 -18.59
CA ALA A 513 -0.69 -8.55 -18.28
C ALA A 513 -0.35 -8.85 -16.81
N THR A 514 0.94 -8.97 -16.53
CA THR A 514 1.49 -9.01 -15.16
C THR A 514 2.16 -7.69 -14.87
N TYR A 515 1.86 -7.12 -13.71
CA TYR A 515 2.40 -5.86 -13.22
C TYR A 515 3.18 -6.08 -11.93
N THR A 516 4.19 -5.25 -11.69
CA THR A 516 4.84 -5.11 -10.39
C THR A 516 4.09 -4.06 -9.57
N VAL A 517 3.67 -4.42 -8.36
CA VAL A 517 2.92 -3.56 -7.44
C VAL A 517 3.70 -3.39 -6.14
N ALA A 518 4.02 -2.14 -5.77
CA ALA A 518 4.66 -1.80 -4.51
C ALA A 518 3.63 -1.67 -3.38
N MET A 519 3.83 -2.35 -2.25
CA MET A 519 2.87 -2.46 -1.16
C MET A 519 3.56 -2.48 0.20
N ASN A 520 2.92 -1.90 1.21
CA ASN A 520 3.38 -2.05 2.59
C ASN A 520 3.21 -3.50 3.08
N SER A 521 4.00 -3.91 4.08
CA SER A 521 4.02 -5.28 4.60
C SER A 521 2.75 -5.73 5.33
N TYR A 522 1.85 -4.80 5.67
CA TYR A 522 0.55 -5.14 6.25
C TYR A 522 -0.41 -5.76 5.22
N LEU A 523 -0.40 -5.26 3.99
CA LEU A 523 -1.35 -5.67 2.94
C LEU A 523 -1.27 -7.16 2.55
N PRO A 524 -0.08 -7.77 2.36
CA PRO A 524 0.03 -9.21 2.05
C PRO A 524 -0.69 -10.13 3.03
N GLY A 525 -0.74 -9.77 4.31
CA GLY A 525 -1.46 -10.54 5.33
C GLY A 525 -2.99 -10.43 5.24
N ALA A 526 -3.51 -9.43 4.53
CA ALA A 526 -4.95 -9.14 4.43
C ALA A 526 -5.70 -10.03 3.42
N THR A 527 -5.33 -11.31 3.29
CA THR A 527 -5.90 -12.25 2.30
C THR A 527 -7.39 -12.53 2.48
N ASP A 528 -7.92 -12.37 3.70
CA ASP A 528 -9.35 -12.45 3.98
C ASP A 528 -10.13 -11.27 3.36
N GLU A 529 -9.51 -10.09 3.28
CA GLU A 529 -10.09 -8.89 2.68
C GLU A 529 -9.84 -8.85 1.16
N TYR A 530 -8.63 -9.21 0.74
CA TYR A 530 -8.18 -9.21 -0.64
C TYR A 530 -7.64 -10.59 -1.04
N PRO A 531 -8.51 -11.50 -1.50
CA PRO A 531 -8.12 -12.88 -1.83
C PRO A 531 -7.01 -13.01 -2.88
N ALA A 532 -6.87 -12.02 -3.77
CA ALA A 532 -5.81 -11.96 -4.77
C ALA A 532 -4.40 -11.98 -4.16
N PHE A 533 -4.23 -11.47 -2.93
CA PHE A 533 -2.93 -11.43 -2.25
C PHE A 533 -2.46 -12.81 -1.81
N ALA A 534 -3.33 -13.82 -1.73
CA ALA A 534 -2.92 -15.18 -1.39
C ALA A 534 -2.10 -15.87 -2.49
N THR A 535 -2.12 -15.33 -3.72
CA THR A 535 -1.46 -15.93 -4.89
C THR A 535 -0.38 -15.05 -5.52
N MET A 536 -0.17 -13.84 -4.98
CA MET A 536 0.87 -12.95 -5.49
C MET A 536 2.26 -13.48 -5.16
N ARG A 537 3.23 -13.13 -6.02
CA ARG A 537 4.63 -13.53 -5.84
C ARG A 537 5.45 -12.35 -5.35
N LEU A 538 6.15 -12.50 -4.23
CA LEU A 538 7.15 -11.53 -3.80
C LEU A 538 8.23 -11.41 -4.89
N ALA A 539 8.44 -10.19 -5.38
CA ALA A 539 9.47 -9.87 -6.36
C ALA A 539 10.75 -9.39 -5.68
N GLN A 540 10.63 -8.42 -4.77
CA GLN A 540 11.75 -7.83 -4.05
C GLN A 540 11.27 -7.08 -2.79
N GLU A 541 12.05 -7.19 -1.72
CA GLU A 541 11.92 -6.38 -0.51
C GLU A 541 12.83 -5.15 -0.56
N TRP A 542 12.38 -4.07 0.05
CA TRP A 542 13.07 -2.78 0.07
C TRP A 542 13.37 -2.39 1.53
N GLY A 543 13.23 -1.12 1.88
CA GLY A 543 13.33 -0.63 3.25
C GLY A 543 11.95 -0.47 3.90
N SER A 544 11.82 0.52 4.78
CA SER A 544 10.53 0.93 5.33
C SER A 544 9.77 1.86 4.39
N CYS A 545 8.44 1.88 4.51
CA CYS A 545 7.58 2.86 3.84
C CYS A 545 8.01 4.30 4.17
N GLU A 546 8.49 4.52 5.39
CA GLU A 546 8.96 5.81 5.86
C GLU A 546 10.29 6.24 5.22
N GLN A 547 11.22 5.30 5.01
CA GLN A 547 12.44 5.56 4.26
C GLN A 547 12.14 5.95 2.81
N ALA A 548 11.14 5.34 2.18
CA ALA A 548 10.70 5.73 0.85
C ALA A 548 10.24 7.20 0.82
N LEU A 549 9.45 7.63 1.81
CA LEU A 549 9.04 9.03 1.97
C LEU A 549 10.24 9.96 2.17
N ARG A 550 11.19 9.62 3.05
CA ARG A 550 12.41 10.41 3.27
C ARG A 550 13.23 10.55 2.00
N ALA A 551 13.46 9.44 1.30
CA ALA A 551 14.24 9.42 0.07
C ALA A 551 13.60 10.30 -1.01
N LEU A 552 12.28 10.23 -1.15
CA LEU A 552 11.52 11.08 -2.06
C LEU A 552 11.69 12.56 -1.66
N VAL A 553 11.33 12.94 -0.43
CA VAL A 553 11.28 14.36 0.00
C VAL A 553 12.66 15.01 0.11
N ALA A 554 13.72 14.23 0.30
CA ALA A 554 15.10 14.73 0.26
C ALA A 554 15.51 15.26 -1.14
N ASP A 555 14.82 14.84 -2.20
CA ASP A 555 15.02 15.37 -3.55
C ASP A 555 14.30 16.72 -3.73
N ALA A 556 15.01 17.76 -4.17
CA ALA A 556 14.43 19.08 -4.38
C ALA A 556 13.35 19.14 -5.49
N SER A 557 13.21 18.08 -6.30
CA SER A 557 12.22 17.93 -7.37
C SER A 557 11.08 16.98 -7.03
N TRP A 558 10.97 16.53 -5.77
CA TRP A 558 10.05 15.46 -5.37
C TRP A 558 8.59 15.70 -5.75
N GLU A 559 8.09 16.93 -5.65
CA GLU A 559 6.71 17.27 -6.04
C GLU A 559 6.47 17.01 -7.54
N GLN A 560 7.47 17.32 -8.38
CA GLN A 560 7.41 17.02 -9.83
C GLN A 560 7.47 15.51 -10.10
N GLN A 561 8.19 14.76 -9.27
CA GLN A 561 8.24 13.29 -9.40
C GLN A 561 6.89 12.68 -9.06
N VAL A 562 6.26 13.11 -7.96
CA VAL A 562 4.91 12.65 -7.57
C VAL A 562 3.90 12.91 -8.69
N ASP A 563 3.86 14.13 -9.24
CA ASP A 563 2.97 14.49 -10.36
C ASP A 563 3.11 13.56 -11.58
N GLY A 564 4.31 13.02 -11.82
CA GLY A 564 4.58 12.13 -12.95
C GLY A 564 4.41 10.64 -12.66
N LEU A 565 4.29 10.25 -11.39
CA LEU A 565 4.30 8.83 -10.98
C LEU A 565 2.92 8.32 -10.59
N THR A 566 2.07 9.14 -9.96
CA THR A 566 0.95 8.59 -9.20
C THR A 566 -0.34 8.41 -10.01
N GLY A 567 -0.53 9.21 -11.06
CA GLY A 567 -1.86 9.35 -11.67
C GLY A 567 -2.88 9.98 -10.71
N THR A 568 -4.15 10.04 -11.11
CA THR A 568 -5.24 10.61 -10.29
C THR A 568 -6.53 9.80 -10.42
N ILE A 569 -7.34 9.69 -9.37
CA ILE A 569 -8.69 9.14 -9.48
C ILE A 569 -9.66 10.27 -9.81
N THR A 570 -10.26 10.22 -10.99
CA THR A 570 -11.32 11.12 -11.41
C THR A 570 -12.69 10.48 -11.24
N TYR A 571 -13.63 11.25 -10.69
CA TYR A 571 -15.01 10.81 -10.55
C TYR A 571 -15.82 11.33 -11.73
N THR A 572 -16.36 10.43 -12.54
CA THR A 572 -17.46 10.78 -13.42
C THR A 572 -18.74 10.69 -12.61
N GLU A 573 -19.26 11.84 -12.22
CA GLU A 573 -20.70 11.91 -11.98
C GLU A 573 -21.37 11.65 -13.33
N ARG A 574 -22.09 10.52 -13.45
CA ARG A 574 -22.93 10.32 -14.64
C ARG A 574 -23.90 11.48 -14.74
N VAL A 575 -23.75 12.28 -15.79
CA VAL A 575 -24.66 13.41 -16.05
C VAL A 575 -26.11 12.92 -16.17
N PHE A 576 -26.30 11.73 -16.75
CA PHE A 576 -27.57 11.00 -16.75
C PHE A 576 -27.33 9.50 -16.55
N PRO A 577 -28.17 8.79 -15.77
CA PRO A 577 -27.99 7.38 -15.43
C PRO A 577 -28.20 6.42 -16.61
N ASP A 578 -28.98 6.82 -17.62
CA ASP A 578 -29.25 6.06 -18.86
C ASP A 578 -28.28 6.38 -20.01
N ALA A 579 -27.27 7.23 -19.78
CA ALA A 579 -26.20 7.50 -20.74
C ALA A 579 -25.00 6.58 -20.44
N ASP A 580 -24.82 5.53 -21.25
CA ASP A 580 -23.67 4.63 -21.20
C ASP A 580 -22.36 5.35 -21.57
N PRO A 581 -21.36 5.43 -20.67
CA PRO A 581 -20.06 6.09 -20.92
C PRO A 581 -19.30 5.55 -22.13
N THR A 582 -19.52 4.28 -22.48
CA THR A 582 -18.82 3.61 -23.59
C THR A 582 -19.52 3.79 -24.93
N ALA A 583 -20.74 4.34 -24.94
CA ALA A 583 -21.52 4.51 -26.16
C ALA A 583 -21.04 5.71 -26.99
N TRP A 584 -21.18 5.58 -28.32
CA TRP A 584 -20.75 6.59 -29.30
C TRP A 584 -21.32 8.00 -29.07
N TYR A 585 -22.44 8.11 -28.36
CA TYR A 585 -23.14 9.36 -28.10
C TYR A 585 -22.77 10.02 -26.77
N TYR A 586 -22.01 9.36 -25.89
CA TYR A 586 -21.85 9.80 -24.50
C TYR A 586 -21.29 11.22 -24.39
N GLU A 587 -20.17 11.50 -25.07
CA GLU A 587 -19.58 12.84 -25.10
C GLU A 587 -20.56 13.92 -25.57
N ALA A 588 -21.44 13.58 -26.54
CA ALA A 588 -22.43 14.51 -27.05
C ALA A 588 -23.55 14.77 -26.05
N VAL A 589 -23.97 13.75 -25.30
CA VAL A 589 -24.96 13.87 -24.23
C VAL A 589 -24.43 14.72 -23.07
N VAL A 590 -23.19 14.48 -22.65
CA VAL A 590 -22.50 15.29 -21.62
C VAL A 590 -22.41 16.75 -22.07
N TRP A 591 -21.87 16.99 -23.28
CA TRP A 591 -21.77 18.32 -23.86
C TRP A 591 -23.14 19.03 -23.91
N ALA A 592 -24.18 18.32 -24.31
CA ALA A 592 -25.52 18.87 -24.44
C ALA A 592 -26.10 19.31 -23.09
N ALA A 593 -25.84 18.57 -22.01
CA ALA A 593 -26.23 18.97 -20.66
C ALA A 593 -25.44 20.17 -20.15
N GLU A 594 -24.12 20.13 -20.26
CA GLU A 594 -23.23 21.20 -19.78
C GLU A 594 -23.51 22.54 -20.46
N ASN A 595 -23.91 22.51 -21.72
CA ASN A 595 -24.20 23.71 -22.52
C ASN A 595 -25.69 24.10 -22.49
N GLY A 596 -26.51 23.46 -21.63
CA GLY A 596 -27.94 23.76 -21.49
C GLY A 596 -28.76 23.47 -22.75
N VAL A 597 -28.23 22.66 -23.66
CA VAL A 597 -28.89 22.21 -24.89
C VAL A 597 -30.00 21.23 -24.54
N PHE A 598 -29.73 20.32 -23.60
CA PHE A 598 -30.68 19.34 -23.07
C PHE A 598 -30.65 19.35 -21.55
N HIS A 599 -31.82 19.23 -20.91
CA HIS A 599 -31.94 19.19 -19.44
C HIS A 599 -32.34 17.80 -18.90
N GLY A 600 -32.42 16.78 -19.76
CA GLY A 600 -33.00 15.49 -19.39
C GLY A 600 -34.50 15.55 -19.11
N TYR A 601 -35.04 14.50 -18.49
CA TYR A 601 -36.40 14.41 -17.97
C TYR A 601 -36.43 14.57 -16.45
N ASP A 602 -37.62 14.80 -15.90
CA ASP A 602 -37.83 14.98 -14.46
C ASP A 602 -37.44 13.75 -13.61
N ASP A 603 -37.34 12.56 -14.22
CA ASP A 603 -36.89 11.33 -13.55
C ASP A 603 -35.35 11.17 -13.53
N GLY A 604 -34.63 12.18 -14.03
CA GLY A 604 -33.17 12.21 -14.07
C GLY A 604 -32.56 11.54 -15.29
N THR A 605 -33.33 10.94 -16.20
CA THR A 605 -32.80 10.31 -17.42
C THR A 605 -32.65 11.30 -18.58
N PHE A 606 -31.76 11.00 -19.52
CA PHE A 606 -31.62 11.74 -20.77
C PHE A 606 -32.69 11.33 -21.79
N GLY A 607 -33.03 10.04 -21.88
CA GLY A 607 -33.87 9.45 -22.92
C GLY A 607 -33.10 9.23 -24.23
N VAL A 608 -31.94 8.56 -24.18
CA VAL A 608 -30.98 8.47 -25.32
C VAL A 608 -31.61 7.99 -26.64
N ASP A 609 -32.53 7.02 -26.58
CA ASP A 609 -33.20 6.44 -27.74
C ASP A 609 -34.56 7.06 -28.07
N ASP A 610 -35.04 7.99 -27.23
CA ASP A 610 -36.35 8.60 -27.45
C ASP A 610 -36.33 9.52 -28.67
N PRO A 611 -37.41 9.54 -29.48
CA PRO A 611 -37.51 10.48 -30.59
C PRO A 611 -37.60 11.92 -30.08
N LEU A 612 -36.83 12.82 -30.70
CA LEU A 612 -36.93 14.25 -30.37
C LEU A 612 -38.11 14.88 -31.12
N ALA A 613 -39.10 15.37 -30.37
CA ALA A 613 -40.24 16.07 -30.95
C ALA A 613 -39.85 17.45 -31.50
N ARG A 614 -40.59 17.95 -32.50
CA ARG A 614 -40.28 19.21 -33.19
C ARG A 614 -40.31 20.43 -32.26
N GLU A 615 -41.22 20.47 -31.30
CA GLU A 615 -41.31 21.53 -30.29
C GLU A 615 -40.16 21.46 -29.27
N GLN A 616 -39.68 20.25 -28.96
CA GLN A 616 -38.48 20.08 -28.15
C GLN A 616 -37.25 20.60 -28.89
N ALA A 617 -37.11 20.29 -30.19
CA ALA A 617 -36.04 20.85 -31.01
C ALA A 617 -36.10 22.38 -31.10
N ALA A 618 -37.30 22.97 -31.17
CA ALA A 618 -37.46 24.42 -31.14
C ALA A 618 -36.97 25.01 -29.81
N ALA A 619 -37.31 24.40 -28.68
CA ALA A 619 -36.86 24.81 -27.35
C ALA A 619 -35.33 24.70 -27.19
N VAL A 620 -34.75 23.59 -27.66
CA VAL A 620 -33.31 23.37 -27.67
C VAL A 620 -32.58 24.49 -28.44
N LEU A 621 -33.02 24.79 -29.66
CA LEU A 621 -32.42 25.84 -30.49
C LEU A 621 -32.63 27.24 -29.92
N TYR A 622 -33.82 27.50 -29.38
CA TYR A 622 -34.14 28.76 -28.72
C TYR A 622 -33.22 29.01 -27.52
N ASN A 623 -33.00 28.00 -26.67
CA ASN A 623 -32.12 28.11 -25.52
C ASN A 623 -30.66 28.31 -25.95
N TYR A 624 -30.18 27.49 -26.88
CA TYR A 624 -28.78 27.53 -27.32
C TYR A 624 -28.43 28.85 -28.04
N LEU A 625 -29.32 29.37 -28.88
CA LEU A 625 -29.10 30.60 -29.66
C LEU A 625 -29.47 31.88 -28.89
N GLY A 626 -29.72 31.80 -27.58
CA GLY A 626 -30.03 32.97 -26.75
C GLY A 626 -31.35 33.65 -27.11
N GLY A 627 -32.37 32.87 -27.47
CA GLY A 627 -33.69 33.37 -27.81
C GLY A 627 -34.35 34.13 -26.65
N GLU A 628 -35.11 35.17 -26.99
CA GLU A 628 -35.85 36.01 -26.03
C GLU A 628 -37.37 35.86 -26.22
N PRO A 629 -38.16 35.90 -25.12
CA PRO A 629 -39.60 35.73 -25.19
C PRO A 629 -40.28 36.92 -25.87
N GLY A 630 -41.50 36.72 -26.35
CA GLY A 630 -42.30 37.79 -26.97
C GLY A 630 -42.15 37.94 -28.49
N ALA A 631 -41.64 36.90 -29.17
CA ALA A 631 -41.76 36.78 -30.61
C ALA A 631 -43.24 36.79 -31.04
N PRO A 632 -43.58 37.29 -32.26
CA PRO A 632 -44.95 37.27 -32.75
C PRO A 632 -45.52 35.86 -32.80
N ASP A 633 -46.81 35.74 -32.53
CA ASP A 633 -47.56 34.48 -32.68
C ASP A 633 -47.35 33.88 -34.08
N SER A 634 -46.89 32.64 -34.14
CA SER A 634 -46.63 31.90 -35.38
C SER A 634 -47.89 31.67 -36.22
N GLY A 635 -49.08 31.69 -35.60
CA GLY A 635 -50.37 31.46 -36.25
C GLY A 635 -50.64 30.01 -36.67
N LEU A 636 -49.77 29.08 -36.25
CA LEU A 636 -49.88 27.65 -36.52
C LEU A 636 -50.92 27.02 -35.58
N ALA A 637 -51.84 26.21 -36.13
CA ALA A 637 -53.08 25.84 -35.44
C ALA A 637 -52.90 24.83 -34.30
N ASP A 638 -51.80 24.09 -34.28
CA ASP A 638 -51.42 23.10 -33.27
C ASP A 638 -50.44 23.64 -32.22
N VAL A 639 -50.03 24.91 -32.32
CA VAL A 639 -49.21 25.56 -31.29
C VAL A 639 -50.15 26.12 -30.21
N ALA A 640 -50.24 25.40 -29.09
CA ALA A 640 -50.98 25.84 -27.92
C ALA A 640 -50.16 26.85 -27.08
N ASP A 641 -50.78 27.41 -26.03
CA ASP A 641 -50.11 28.24 -25.01
C ASP A 641 -49.58 27.30 -23.90
N GLU A 642 -48.36 26.82 -24.09
CA GLU A 642 -47.67 25.76 -23.33
C GLU A 642 -46.18 26.11 -23.18
N TRP A 643 -45.41 25.26 -22.51
CA TRP A 643 -43.99 25.49 -22.20
C TRP A 643 -43.08 25.76 -23.43
N TYR A 644 -43.46 25.29 -24.63
CA TYR A 644 -42.68 25.44 -25.85
C TYR A 644 -43.09 26.65 -26.71
N THR A 645 -44.14 27.40 -26.34
CA THR A 645 -44.78 28.40 -27.21
C THR A 645 -43.84 29.52 -27.62
N ASP A 646 -43.07 30.07 -26.67
CA ASP A 646 -42.11 31.13 -26.95
C ASP A 646 -41.01 30.65 -27.91
N ALA A 647 -40.50 29.43 -27.71
CA ALA A 647 -39.48 28.85 -28.56
C ALA A 647 -39.96 28.59 -29.99
N VAL A 648 -41.18 28.05 -30.15
CA VAL A 648 -41.78 27.83 -31.48
C VAL A 648 -42.03 29.17 -32.18
N ASN A 649 -42.62 30.14 -31.50
CA ASN A 649 -42.86 31.47 -32.08
C ASN A 649 -41.56 32.16 -32.48
N TRP A 650 -40.53 32.08 -31.64
CA TRP A 650 -39.23 32.67 -31.91
C TRP A 650 -38.53 32.00 -33.10
N THR A 651 -38.44 30.66 -33.13
CA THR A 651 -37.79 29.95 -34.23
C THR A 651 -38.50 30.16 -35.56
N VAL A 652 -39.84 30.28 -35.56
CA VAL A 652 -40.63 30.61 -36.75
C VAL A 652 -40.42 32.06 -37.19
N ALA A 653 -40.43 33.02 -36.26
CA ALA A 653 -40.23 34.43 -36.57
C ALA A 653 -38.83 34.71 -37.15
N HIS A 654 -37.81 33.96 -36.72
CA HIS A 654 -36.44 34.05 -37.22
C HIS A 654 -36.17 33.17 -38.44
N GLY A 655 -37.16 32.41 -38.91
CA GLY A 655 -37.04 31.54 -40.09
C GLY A 655 -36.15 30.30 -39.88
N VAL A 656 -35.81 29.99 -38.63
CA VAL A 656 -35.01 28.82 -38.23
C VAL A 656 -35.83 27.54 -38.42
N MET A 657 -37.07 27.55 -37.93
CA MET A 657 -38.03 26.47 -38.13
C MET A 657 -39.27 27.00 -38.87
N THR A 658 -39.99 26.11 -39.54
CA THR A 658 -41.22 26.43 -40.25
C THR A 658 -42.26 25.33 -40.01
N GLY A 659 -43.54 25.69 -40.06
CA GLY A 659 -44.62 24.69 -40.15
C GLY A 659 -44.59 23.93 -41.47
N TYR A 660 -45.38 22.86 -41.56
CA TYR A 660 -45.49 22.09 -42.78
C TYR A 660 -46.27 22.86 -43.85
N GLU A 661 -45.74 22.83 -45.07
CA GLU A 661 -46.32 23.55 -46.18
C GLU A 661 -47.77 23.07 -46.45
N GLY A 662 -48.70 24.02 -46.49
CA GLY A 662 -50.10 23.75 -46.83
C GLY A 662 -50.96 23.12 -45.73
N THR A 663 -50.43 22.85 -44.53
CA THR A 663 -51.19 22.20 -43.43
C THR A 663 -51.65 23.18 -42.35
N ASN A 664 -50.98 24.34 -42.22
CA ASN A 664 -51.13 25.26 -41.08
C ASN A 664 -50.76 24.63 -39.72
N LEU A 665 -49.89 23.62 -39.73
CA LEU A 665 -49.43 22.91 -38.52
C LEU A 665 -47.91 23.05 -38.37
N PHE A 666 -47.44 23.19 -37.13
CA PHE A 666 -46.04 23.09 -36.76
C PHE A 666 -45.56 21.64 -36.74
N GLY A 667 -46.44 20.70 -36.38
CA GLY A 667 -46.11 19.29 -36.14
C GLY A 667 -45.78 19.02 -34.66
N VAL A 668 -46.49 19.64 -33.73
CA VAL A 668 -46.27 19.42 -32.28
C VAL A 668 -46.48 17.94 -31.92
N GLY A 669 -45.52 17.35 -31.22
CA GLY A 669 -45.48 15.95 -30.82
C GLY A 669 -44.98 15.00 -31.93
N GLU A 670 -44.69 15.49 -33.13
CA GLU A 670 -44.08 14.70 -34.18
C GLU A 670 -42.56 14.72 -34.07
N ALA A 671 -41.90 13.60 -34.38
CA ALA A 671 -40.45 13.51 -34.36
C ALA A 671 -39.83 14.40 -35.46
N LEU A 672 -38.78 15.16 -35.10
CA LEU A 672 -37.96 15.86 -36.07
C LEU A 672 -37.06 14.85 -36.80
N THR A 673 -37.16 14.79 -38.13
CA THR A 673 -36.32 13.89 -38.92
C THR A 673 -34.90 14.41 -39.08
N ARG A 674 -33.95 13.51 -39.35
CA ARG A 674 -32.53 13.85 -39.55
C ARG A 674 -32.33 14.84 -40.70
N GLU A 675 -33.09 14.69 -41.80
CA GLU A 675 -33.04 15.61 -42.96
C GLU A 675 -33.68 16.98 -42.66
N GLN A 676 -34.72 17.01 -41.82
CA GLN A 676 -35.29 18.26 -41.33
C GLN A 676 -34.30 18.99 -40.42
N PHE A 677 -33.59 18.29 -39.56
CA PHE A 677 -32.59 18.91 -38.70
C PHE A 677 -31.46 19.58 -39.51
N CYS A 678 -30.92 18.90 -40.53
CA CYS A 678 -29.93 19.49 -41.44
C CYS A 678 -30.44 20.80 -42.05
N SER A 679 -31.72 20.80 -42.46
CA SER A 679 -32.38 21.99 -43.01
C SER A 679 -32.57 23.10 -41.97
N VAL A 680 -32.84 22.75 -40.71
CA VAL A 680 -32.99 23.71 -39.61
C VAL A 680 -31.64 24.35 -39.27
N ILE A 681 -30.56 23.59 -39.16
CA ILE A 681 -29.22 24.14 -38.90
C ILE A 681 -28.73 25.00 -40.06
N ALA A 682 -28.96 24.58 -41.31
CA ALA A 682 -28.65 25.41 -42.48
C ALA A 682 -29.38 26.77 -42.44
N LYS A 683 -30.65 26.79 -42.00
CA LYS A 683 -31.42 28.03 -41.83
C LYS A 683 -30.93 28.87 -40.65
N ALA A 684 -30.68 28.24 -39.51
CA ALA A 684 -30.17 28.89 -38.29
C ALA A 684 -28.86 29.65 -38.55
N THR A 685 -28.01 29.10 -39.41
CA THR A 685 -26.68 29.63 -39.71
C THR A 685 -26.65 30.52 -40.96
N GLY A 686 -27.77 30.64 -41.68
CA GLY A 686 -27.85 31.40 -42.92
C GLY A 686 -27.01 30.81 -44.06
N ALA A 687 -26.84 29.49 -44.08
CA ALA A 687 -26.02 28.79 -45.07
C ALA A 687 -26.46 29.06 -46.51
N ASP A 688 -25.49 29.27 -47.41
CA ASP A 688 -25.75 29.39 -48.84
C ASP A 688 -25.86 28.01 -49.49
N LEU A 689 -27.10 27.57 -49.71
CA LEU A 689 -27.39 26.27 -50.32
C LEU A 689 -27.40 26.29 -51.86
N THR A 690 -27.11 27.42 -52.51
CA THR A 690 -27.29 27.57 -53.97
C THR A 690 -26.22 26.85 -54.81
N HIS A 691 -25.05 26.55 -54.24
CA HIS A 691 -23.91 25.95 -54.94
C HIS A 691 -23.35 24.71 -54.22
N VAL A 692 -24.18 24.01 -53.46
CA VAL A 692 -23.77 22.80 -52.73
C VAL A 692 -23.57 21.64 -53.70
N ASP A 693 -22.44 20.95 -53.58
CA ASP A 693 -22.19 19.73 -54.35
C ASP A 693 -22.98 18.55 -53.77
N GLU A 694 -24.12 18.24 -54.39
CA GLU A 694 -24.98 17.11 -53.99
C GLU A 694 -24.39 15.73 -54.28
N THR A 695 -23.28 15.62 -55.02
CA THR A 695 -22.66 14.31 -55.31
C THR A 695 -22.08 13.65 -54.07
N VAL A 696 -21.87 14.40 -52.97
CA VAL A 696 -21.49 13.84 -51.66
C VAL A 696 -22.54 12.90 -51.07
N LEU A 697 -23.79 12.98 -51.53
CA LEU A 697 -24.84 12.04 -51.12
C LEU A 697 -24.59 10.63 -51.66
N ASP A 698 -23.87 10.49 -52.78
CA ASP A 698 -23.62 9.20 -53.44
C ASP A 698 -22.75 8.25 -52.59
N GLU A 699 -22.13 8.75 -51.52
CA GLU A 699 -21.40 7.95 -50.52
C GLU A 699 -22.34 7.10 -49.65
N PHE A 700 -23.65 7.38 -49.65
CA PHE A 700 -24.63 6.73 -48.77
C PHE A 700 -25.60 5.86 -49.57
N ALA A 701 -25.82 4.63 -49.11
CA ALA A 701 -26.60 3.63 -49.83
C ALA A 701 -28.09 4.01 -50.02
N ASP A 702 -28.61 4.90 -49.18
CA ASP A 702 -29.99 5.38 -49.16
C ASP A 702 -30.13 6.83 -49.64
N ALA A 703 -29.17 7.34 -50.42
CA ALA A 703 -29.17 8.71 -50.97
C ALA A 703 -30.46 9.09 -51.72
N GLU A 704 -31.11 8.12 -52.37
CA GLU A 704 -32.40 8.31 -53.08
C GLU A 704 -33.59 8.46 -52.13
N SER A 705 -33.44 8.12 -50.84
CA SER A 705 -34.49 8.26 -49.83
C SER A 705 -34.56 9.65 -49.21
N VAL A 706 -33.51 10.48 -49.38
CA VAL A 706 -33.50 11.88 -48.93
C VAL A 706 -34.47 12.68 -49.77
N SER A 707 -35.40 13.38 -49.12
CA SER A 707 -36.42 14.16 -49.80
C SER A 707 -35.81 15.25 -50.70
N ASP A 708 -36.34 15.44 -51.91
CA ASP A 708 -35.84 16.43 -52.89
C ASP A 708 -35.63 17.83 -52.31
N TRP A 709 -36.53 18.27 -51.42
CA TRP A 709 -36.46 19.58 -50.79
C TRP A 709 -35.33 19.71 -49.76
N ALA A 710 -34.86 18.58 -49.19
CA ALA A 710 -33.84 18.53 -48.16
C ALA A 710 -32.44 18.27 -48.72
N ARG A 711 -32.32 17.73 -49.95
CA ARG A 711 -31.03 17.31 -50.54
C ARG A 711 -29.94 18.38 -50.46
N PRO A 712 -30.17 19.67 -50.80
CA PRO A 712 -29.11 20.67 -50.71
C PRO A 712 -28.63 20.90 -49.26
N ALA A 713 -29.53 20.86 -48.28
CA ALA A 713 -29.18 21.06 -46.87
C ALA A 713 -28.45 19.84 -46.28
N VAL A 714 -28.86 18.62 -46.65
CA VAL A 714 -28.20 17.39 -46.22
C VAL A 714 -26.80 17.29 -46.83
N ALA A 715 -26.66 17.56 -48.13
CA ALA A 715 -25.35 17.59 -48.80
C ALA A 715 -24.41 18.63 -48.16
N TRP A 716 -24.93 19.81 -47.82
CA TRP A 716 -24.16 20.82 -47.10
C TRP A 716 -23.74 20.33 -45.71
N ALA A 717 -24.66 19.73 -44.96
CA ALA A 717 -24.37 19.21 -43.62
C ALA A 717 -23.31 18.11 -43.64
N ILE A 718 -23.29 17.24 -44.65
CA ILE A 718 -22.23 16.23 -44.86
C ILE A 718 -20.88 16.92 -45.06
N GLN A 719 -20.82 17.93 -45.94
CA GLN A 719 -19.58 18.66 -46.22
C GLN A 719 -19.02 19.41 -45.01
N GLN A 720 -19.88 19.84 -44.10
CA GLN A 720 -19.48 20.48 -42.85
C GLN A 720 -19.18 19.49 -41.71
N GLY A 721 -19.35 18.18 -41.93
CA GLY A 721 -19.17 17.15 -40.91
C GLY A 721 -20.28 17.12 -39.85
N ILE A 722 -21.40 17.81 -40.07
CA ILE A 722 -22.53 17.88 -39.15
C ILE A 722 -23.23 16.52 -39.09
N ILE A 723 -23.51 15.92 -40.26
CA ILE A 723 -24.10 14.59 -40.38
C ILE A 723 -23.12 13.65 -41.11
N ASN A 724 -22.78 12.55 -40.44
CA ASN A 724 -21.82 11.57 -40.94
C ASN A 724 -22.48 10.24 -41.33
N GLY A 725 -23.82 10.17 -41.35
CA GLY A 725 -24.56 8.92 -41.53
C GLY A 725 -24.32 7.89 -40.43
N VAL A 726 -24.88 6.71 -40.61
CA VAL A 726 -24.80 5.56 -39.71
C VAL A 726 -24.25 4.38 -40.50
N GLU A 727 -23.28 3.65 -39.94
CA GLU A 727 -22.70 2.48 -40.58
C GLU A 727 -23.21 1.19 -39.93
N HIS A 728 -23.80 0.32 -40.74
CA HIS A 728 -24.24 -1.01 -40.34
C HIS A 728 -23.67 -2.05 -41.30
N ASP A 729 -22.91 -3.02 -40.78
CA ASP A 729 -22.30 -4.10 -41.56
C ASP A 729 -21.48 -3.64 -42.78
N GLY A 730 -20.75 -2.52 -42.64
CA GLY A 730 -19.95 -1.92 -43.73
C GLY A 730 -20.75 -1.13 -44.76
N ILE A 731 -22.05 -0.88 -44.51
CA ILE A 731 -22.93 -0.08 -45.36
C ILE A 731 -23.28 1.21 -44.61
N ARG A 732 -22.95 2.35 -45.22
CA ARG A 732 -23.24 3.67 -44.67
C ARG A 732 -24.56 4.22 -45.21
N THR A 733 -25.46 4.64 -44.34
CA THR A 733 -26.77 5.24 -44.66
C THR A 733 -26.97 6.58 -43.96
N LEU A 734 -27.81 7.45 -44.51
CA LEU A 734 -28.16 8.74 -43.90
C LEU A 734 -29.35 8.62 -42.96
N GLU A 735 -30.29 7.75 -43.29
CA GLU A 735 -31.59 7.58 -42.64
C GLU A 735 -32.36 8.90 -42.56
N GLY A 736 -32.28 9.72 -43.61
CA GLY A 736 -32.72 11.12 -43.61
C GLY A 736 -34.17 11.33 -43.16
N ALA A 737 -35.10 10.50 -43.65
CA ALA A 737 -36.52 10.59 -43.34
C ALA A 737 -36.91 9.98 -41.97
N ARG A 738 -35.98 9.36 -41.23
CA ARG A 738 -36.25 8.81 -39.90
C ARG A 738 -36.21 9.93 -38.86
N GLY A 739 -37.13 9.86 -37.88
CA GLY A 739 -37.07 10.68 -36.67
C GLY A 739 -35.76 10.46 -35.93
N ALA A 740 -35.04 11.55 -35.63
CA ALA A 740 -33.81 11.50 -34.88
C ALA A 740 -34.11 11.22 -33.40
N THR A 741 -33.26 10.42 -32.75
CA THR A 741 -33.31 10.29 -31.29
C THR A 741 -32.71 11.53 -30.63
N ARG A 742 -32.93 11.68 -29.32
CA ARG A 742 -32.34 12.77 -28.53
C ARG A 742 -30.81 12.70 -28.53
N ALA A 743 -30.21 11.51 -28.41
CA ALA A 743 -28.75 11.34 -28.44
C ALA A 743 -28.16 11.66 -29.82
N GLU A 744 -28.84 11.26 -30.90
CA GLU A 744 -28.46 11.67 -32.26
C GLU A 744 -28.54 13.18 -32.43
N MET A 745 -29.56 13.83 -31.87
CA MET A 745 -29.66 15.28 -31.97
C MET A 745 -28.54 16.00 -31.23
N ALA A 746 -28.21 15.54 -30.03
CA ALA A 746 -27.08 16.06 -29.26
C ALA A 746 -25.78 15.94 -30.07
N ALA A 747 -25.53 14.79 -30.70
CA ALA A 747 -24.36 14.56 -31.53
C ALA A 747 -24.32 15.48 -32.78
N LEU A 748 -25.44 15.62 -33.50
CA LEU A 748 -25.50 16.49 -34.67
C LEU A 748 -25.32 17.97 -34.28
N MET A 749 -25.86 18.40 -33.13
CA MET A 749 -25.63 19.75 -32.60
C MET A 749 -24.17 19.96 -32.20
N LYS A 750 -23.58 19.04 -31.44
CA LYS A 750 -22.17 19.10 -31.05
C LYS A 750 -21.27 19.20 -32.29
N ASN A 751 -21.49 18.37 -33.30
CA ASN A 751 -20.73 18.42 -34.56
C ASN A 751 -20.82 19.79 -35.23
N ALA A 752 -22.00 20.42 -35.25
CA ALA A 752 -22.17 21.76 -35.83
C ALA A 752 -21.43 22.85 -35.04
N VAL A 753 -21.34 22.70 -33.72
CA VAL A 753 -20.60 23.61 -32.83
C VAL A 753 -19.10 23.40 -32.95
N ASP A 754 -18.63 22.15 -32.94
CA ASP A 754 -17.21 21.79 -33.12
C ASP A 754 -16.68 22.21 -34.50
N ALA A 755 -17.53 22.15 -35.54
CA ALA A 755 -17.22 22.66 -36.86
C ALA A 755 -17.19 24.21 -36.93
N GLY A 756 -17.55 24.90 -35.84
CA GLY A 756 -17.64 26.36 -35.76
C GLY A 756 -18.78 26.96 -36.58
N ILE A 757 -19.77 26.14 -36.98
CA ILE A 757 -20.88 26.51 -37.86
C ILE A 757 -22.05 27.08 -37.06
N LEU A 758 -22.37 26.48 -35.92
CA LEU A 758 -23.40 26.95 -34.99
C LEU A 758 -22.71 27.60 -33.79
N GLN A 759 -23.00 28.87 -33.51
CA GLN A 759 -22.43 29.63 -32.39
C GLN A 759 -23.54 30.36 -31.64
N ALA A 760 -23.45 30.37 -30.30
CA ALA A 760 -24.40 31.03 -29.39
C ALA A 760 -24.21 32.55 -29.33
#